data_AF-A0A359LUN0-F1
#
_entry.id   AF-A0A359LUN0-F1
#
_cell.length_a   1.000
_cell.length_b   1.000
_cell.length_c   1.000
_cell.angle_alpha   90.00
_cell.angle_beta   90.00
_cell.angle_gamma   90.00
#
_symmetry.space_group_name_H-M   'P 1'
#
loop_
_entity.id
_entity.type
_entity.pdbx_description
1 polymer ?
#
loop_
_entity_poly.entity_id
_entity_poly.type
_entity_poly.pdbx_seq_one_letter_code
_entity_poly.pdbx_strand_id
1 'polypeptide(L)'
;MPAQVERHLIRIAFDMANPGVAVVDKLSGETPQFWRGNDVRFEVVVMRNGAVLDVGNLASLTLEVRDDQNITSTPLMQKTVASGAMDNSVTDETWENDTKQHATFDFTDTETNLASPGGVYLGNWEDPKFIVLSGITSGGNVITYQAGKIIFREDGAGSAGTPPTNDPNYYTQAQVDAGFVQKTGATMTGLLVLSADPSAALGAATKQYVDAATSNGAWKKPVRVASTANVDIASAPASIDGVTLANGDRVLLKDQTSGLQNGIRVFTAAGAALNRSSDCNSSALCEPGFCVRVNEGTVNADRAFALTTNATITLDTTALTFTQVSALGQVTVAAGLEKTSNEALGWHASTHATPAGVSLNTAGTAGAPAITRVGDLNTGRFYPAADTIADATGGVERTRLTDTGLGIHMTPTKALDVTGEAEVTSRVRALGFETATPGIQVLDAQVATITSNNLPFPNDGQILQVAAGTVNTVSNVRAGALYLIVATGAVTLTDSATIVCRDGNVVLAADEAVIALGLSPTKVAIVGQTNGHRVASGSAAAPAIFFDAETTTGLFRSAAGIFGFAFSGTERMKLGIVSNNVEQIIPTYNFVIDPVDTTAGRGNLGLFGQRTFDGTGKQVVAWKSGTAPAGNLADAVQLWVTDRDATAGEASLHIRTEGGDLHLLGDMVGFFTHDPSHLFDVQLGAGVSPSAAFISDSTSGHNIYSANYSASAAYGTFVMRKARGTQATPAAINTNDVLGSVVFEGHNGSDNAQGGSINMQAAENWSGTNQGCELTFFNTAIGASGTTLALKLDSYLNALWYGAARPTDLAKGHVLANGTAPSVNPTNAIAFWSASGIWQYRSSAANEGAGQTNYVHNRTAQVEGTGTNYTLTNSTARVDFGTQDAEVTLPTAGTYVVDAILTVLADASGAGDEVRAKLYNSTDAADASQIMYHSCSGNSRYDQIHLRAVITVTAAKTIQIYAHNATSARGTVVSTSTNIRYSRMH
;
A
#
# COMPACT_ATOMS: atom_id res chain seq x y z
N MET A 1 43.47 -13.98 -16.74
CA MET A 1 44.40 -14.79 -17.54
C MET A 1 45.16 -15.65 -16.54
N PRO A 2 45.13 -16.98 -16.63
CA PRO A 2 46.03 -17.78 -15.81
C PRO A 2 47.46 -17.52 -16.32
N ALA A 3 48.37 -17.21 -15.40
CA ALA A 3 49.77 -17.00 -15.70
C ALA A 3 50.32 -18.27 -16.38
N GLN A 4 51.02 -18.09 -17.50
CA GLN A 4 51.87 -19.15 -18.02
C GLN A 4 52.92 -19.43 -16.96
N VAL A 5 53.16 -20.70 -16.64
CA VAL A 5 54.30 -21.12 -15.83
C VAL A 5 55.55 -20.59 -16.55
N GLU A 6 56.25 -19.64 -15.94
CA GLU A 6 57.47 -19.07 -16.51
C GLU A 6 58.53 -20.18 -16.65
N ARG A 7 59.22 -20.22 -17.81
CA ARG A 7 60.28 -21.20 -18.09
C ARG A 7 61.39 -21.07 -17.03
N HIS A 8 61.98 -22.18 -16.60
CA HIS A 8 63.09 -22.14 -15.65
C HIS A 8 64.29 -21.42 -16.28
N LEU A 9 64.80 -20.38 -15.62
CA LEU A 9 65.85 -19.51 -16.14
C LEU A 9 67.21 -19.90 -15.56
N ILE A 10 68.21 -20.07 -16.44
CA ILE A 10 69.59 -20.35 -16.07
C ILE A 10 70.49 -19.32 -16.76
N ARG A 11 71.37 -18.66 -16.01
CA ARG A 11 72.26 -17.62 -16.55
C ARG A 11 73.71 -18.06 -16.46
N ILE A 12 74.41 -18.11 -17.59
CA ILE A 12 75.74 -18.72 -17.66
C ILE A 12 76.74 -17.80 -18.37
N ALA A 13 77.89 -17.57 -17.75
CA ALA A 13 79.05 -16.99 -18.40
C ALA A 13 79.99 -18.10 -18.90
N PHE A 14 80.34 -18.07 -20.18
CA PHE A 14 81.35 -18.95 -20.78
C PHE A 14 82.63 -18.16 -21.02
N ASP A 15 83.68 -18.44 -20.25
CA ASP A 15 84.99 -17.78 -20.33
C ASP A 15 86.00 -18.60 -21.14
N MET A 16 86.41 -18.06 -22.29
CA MET A 16 87.33 -18.71 -23.21
C MET A 16 88.76 -18.88 -22.66
N ALA A 17 89.16 -18.08 -21.68
CA ALA A 17 90.53 -18.12 -21.14
C ALA A 17 90.68 -19.06 -19.94
N ASN A 18 89.57 -19.53 -19.36
CA ASN A 18 89.56 -20.36 -18.15
C ASN A 18 88.73 -21.65 -18.34
N PRO A 19 89.06 -22.53 -19.30
CA PRO A 19 88.28 -23.74 -19.59
C PRO A 19 88.26 -24.75 -18.43
N GLY A 20 89.11 -24.58 -17.40
CA GLY A 20 89.14 -25.42 -16.20
C GLY A 20 88.25 -24.94 -15.05
N VAL A 21 87.64 -23.75 -15.16
CA VAL A 21 86.69 -23.25 -14.16
C VAL A 21 85.34 -23.93 -14.39
N ALA A 22 84.67 -24.35 -13.32
CA ALA A 22 83.35 -24.94 -13.43
C ALA A 22 82.36 -23.89 -13.96
N VAL A 23 81.57 -24.28 -14.96
CA VAL A 23 80.44 -23.47 -15.40
C VAL A 23 79.42 -23.46 -14.27
N VAL A 24 79.07 -22.26 -13.79
CA VAL A 24 78.10 -22.03 -12.71
C VAL A 24 76.91 -21.26 -13.25
N ASP A 25 75.73 -21.52 -12.69
CA ASP A 25 74.57 -20.67 -12.89
C ASP A 25 74.72 -19.43 -12.01
N LYS A 26 74.72 -18.24 -12.62
CA LYS A 26 74.93 -16.96 -11.93
C LYS A 26 73.85 -16.71 -10.86
N LEU A 27 72.62 -17.18 -11.08
CA LEU A 27 71.51 -16.93 -10.17
C LEU A 27 71.64 -17.74 -8.87
N SER A 28 72.05 -19.01 -8.98
CA SER A 28 72.17 -19.91 -7.82
C SER A 28 73.59 -19.99 -7.24
N GLY A 29 74.63 -19.67 -8.01
CA GLY A 29 76.03 -19.86 -7.65
C GLY A 29 76.51 -21.32 -7.72
N GLU A 30 75.63 -22.25 -8.11
CA GLU A 30 75.88 -23.69 -8.13
C GLU A 30 76.07 -24.21 -9.56
N THR A 31 76.35 -25.51 -9.72
CA THR A 31 76.33 -26.16 -11.04
C THR A 31 74.94 -26.00 -11.66
N PRO A 32 74.83 -25.54 -12.93
CA PRO A 32 73.55 -25.40 -13.61
C PRO A 32 72.73 -26.69 -13.51
N GLN A 33 71.45 -26.58 -13.17
CA GLN A 33 70.59 -27.74 -13.01
C GLN A 33 69.13 -27.40 -13.25
N PHE A 34 68.38 -28.38 -13.73
CA PHE A 34 66.94 -28.28 -13.91
C PHE A 34 66.28 -29.66 -13.93
N TRP A 35 64.96 -29.69 -13.73
CA TRP A 35 64.16 -30.92 -13.78
C TRP A 35 63.91 -31.35 -15.23
N ARG A 36 64.17 -32.62 -15.53
CA ARG A 36 63.88 -33.20 -16.85
C ARG A 36 62.41 -32.95 -17.22
N GLY A 37 62.15 -32.59 -18.47
CA GLY A 37 60.79 -32.37 -18.96
C GLY A 37 60.18 -31.01 -18.62
N ASN A 38 60.98 -30.04 -18.17
CA ASN A 38 60.53 -28.65 -17.99
C ASN A 38 61.01 -27.76 -19.15
N ASP A 39 60.23 -26.74 -19.50
CA ASP A 39 60.72 -25.64 -20.33
C ASP A 39 61.87 -24.91 -19.62
N VAL A 40 62.99 -24.70 -20.33
CA VAL A 40 64.19 -24.03 -19.79
C VAL A 40 64.67 -22.95 -20.74
N ARG A 41 65.07 -21.81 -20.18
CA ARG A 41 65.74 -20.70 -20.88
C ARG A 41 67.17 -20.57 -20.38
N PHE A 42 68.13 -20.60 -21.30
CA PHE A 42 69.52 -20.23 -21.02
C PHE A 42 69.78 -18.81 -21.51
N GLU A 43 70.27 -17.97 -20.61
CA GLU A 43 70.84 -16.66 -20.96
C GLU A 43 72.34 -16.73 -20.84
N VAL A 44 73.02 -16.43 -21.94
CA VAL A 44 74.46 -16.68 -22.05
C VAL A 44 75.21 -15.40 -22.37
N VAL A 45 76.32 -15.21 -21.67
CA VAL A 45 77.35 -14.24 -22.02
C VAL A 45 78.66 -14.95 -22.32
N VAL A 46 79.43 -14.36 -23.23
CA VAL A 46 80.75 -14.85 -23.64
C VAL A 46 81.78 -13.94 -23.01
N MET A 47 82.79 -14.51 -22.36
CA MET A 47 83.82 -13.78 -21.65
C MET A 47 85.23 -14.21 -22.07
N ARG A 48 86.21 -13.37 -21.73
CA ARG A 48 87.64 -13.71 -21.77
C ARG A 48 88.32 -13.12 -20.53
N ASN A 49 88.90 -13.96 -19.68
CA ASN A 49 89.53 -13.57 -18.42
C ASN A 49 88.60 -12.77 -17.49
N GLY A 50 87.34 -13.22 -17.37
CA GLY A 50 86.33 -12.58 -16.52
C GLY A 50 85.72 -11.26 -17.01
N ALA A 51 86.04 -10.81 -18.23
CA ALA A 51 85.40 -9.64 -18.86
C ALA A 51 84.53 -10.06 -20.05
N VAL A 52 83.39 -9.41 -20.25
CA VAL A 52 82.45 -9.60 -21.36
C VAL A 52 83.14 -9.30 -22.69
N LEU A 53 83.00 -10.22 -23.66
CA LEU A 53 83.62 -10.15 -24.97
C LEU A 53 82.65 -9.62 -26.03
N ASP A 54 83.13 -8.76 -26.92
CA ASP A 54 82.40 -8.35 -28.13
C ASP A 54 82.12 -9.57 -29.04
N VAL A 55 80.84 -9.81 -29.35
CA VAL A 55 80.36 -10.92 -30.20
C VAL A 55 80.04 -10.48 -31.63
N GLY A 56 80.30 -9.23 -32.00
CA GLY A 56 79.94 -8.65 -33.30
C GLY A 56 80.63 -9.31 -34.51
N ASN A 57 81.68 -10.10 -34.30
CA ASN A 57 82.36 -10.87 -35.36
C ASN A 57 81.84 -12.32 -35.52
N LEU A 58 80.83 -12.73 -34.74
CA LEU A 58 80.22 -14.05 -34.82
C LEU A 58 79.07 -14.06 -35.83
N ALA A 59 79.00 -15.12 -36.63
CA ALA A 59 77.86 -15.43 -37.50
C ALA A 59 76.77 -16.20 -36.76
N SER A 60 77.16 -17.07 -35.82
CA SER A 60 76.24 -17.81 -34.96
C SER A 60 76.87 -18.24 -33.65
N LEU A 61 76.03 -18.48 -32.64
CA LEU A 61 76.35 -19.16 -31.41
C LEU A 61 75.45 -20.38 -31.29
N THR A 62 76.02 -21.52 -30.92
CA THR A 62 75.30 -22.77 -30.70
C THR A 62 75.58 -23.24 -29.28
N LEU A 63 74.50 -23.42 -28.51
CA LEU A 63 74.52 -24.07 -27.21
C LEU A 63 74.12 -25.53 -27.39
N GLU A 64 74.95 -26.43 -26.88
CA GLU A 64 74.79 -27.87 -27.01
C GLU A 64 74.83 -28.52 -25.63
N VAL A 65 73.98 -29.52 -25.42
CA VAL A 65 74.13 -30.46 -24.31
C VAL A 65 74.52 -31.82 -24.88
N ARG A 66 75.54 -32.42 -24.30
CA ARG A 66 76.17 -33.67 -24.73
C ARG A 66 76.22 -34.66 -23.56
N ASP A 67 76.44 -35.93 -23.88
CA ASP A 67 76.48 -36.99 -22.87
C ASP A 67 77.68 -36.87 -21.91
N ASP A 68 77.55 -37.36 -20.68
CA ASP A 68 78.52 -37.27 -19.59
C ASP A 68 79.80 -38.11 -19.79
N GLN A 69 79.76 -39.06 -20.71
CA GLN A 69 80.88 -39.93 -21.01
C GLN A 69 81.95 -39.25 -21.87
N ASN A 70 81.59 -38.29 -22.73
CA ASN A 70 82.54 -37.61 -23.62
C ASN A 70 82.01 -36.28 -24.18
N ILE A 71 82.79 -35.20 -24.03
CA ILE A 71 82.52 -33.87 -24.60
C ILE A 71 82.43 -33.85 -26.13
N THR A 72 82.95 -34.88 -26.81
CA THR A 72 82.88 -35.00 -28.28
C THR A 72 81.71 -35.87 -28.78
N SER A 73 80.86 -36.38 -27.89
CA SER A 73 79.65 -37.14 -28.25
C SER A 73 78.63 -36.28 -28.97
N THR A 74 77.82 -36.85 -29.88
CA THR A 74 76.77 -36.11 -30.61
C THR A 74 75.86 -35.34 -29.64
N PRO A 75 75.49 -34.07 -29.92
CA PRO A 75 74.57 -33.31 -29.07
C PRO A 75 73.25 -34.03 -28.85
N LEU A 76 72.82 -34.12 -27.59
CA LEU A 76 71.51 -34.64 -27.17
C LEU A 76 70.41 -33.59 -27.40
N MET A 77 70.73 -32.33 -27.17
CA MET A 77 69.90 -31.16 -27.51
C MET A 77 70.82 -30.01 -27.90
N GLN A 78 70.38 -29.21 -28.87
CA GLN A 78 71.14 -28.05 -29.35
C GLN A 78 70.23 -26.95 -29.87
N LYS A 79 70.63 -25.69 -29.69
CA LYS A 79 70.00 -24.52 -30.31
C LYS A 79 71.07 -23.59 -30.85
N THR A 80 70.80 -23.01 -32.01
CA THR A 80 71.67 -22.03 -32.65
C THR A 80 70.97 -20.69 -32.75
N VAL A 81 71.65 -19.64 -32.30
CA VAL A 81 71.27 -18.24 -32.44
C VAL A 81 72.14 -17.61 -33.54
N ALA A 82 71.51 -17.01 -34.54
CA ALA A 82 72.20 -16.28 -35.61
C ALA A 82 72.60 -14.87 -35.15
N SER A 83 73.60 -14.27 -35.80
CA SER A 83 74.18 -12.97 -35.39
C SER A 83 73.16 -11.85 -35.19
N GLY A 84 72.09 -11.80 -36.00
CA GLY A 84 71.03 -10.78 -35.88
C GLY A 84 70.13 -10.87 -34.65
N ALA A 85 70.20 -11.99 -33.91
CA ALA A 85 69.45 -12.20 -32.67
C ALA A 85 70.33 -12.15 -31.41
N MET A 86 71.61 -11.79 -31.57
CA MET A 86 72.53 -11.57 -30.46
C MET A 86 72.56 -10.09 -30.06
N ASP A 87 72.66 -9.81 -28.77
CA ASP A 87 72.88 -8.45 -28.28
C ASP A 87 74.39 -8.19 -28.15
N ASN A 88 74.94 -7.31 -28.99
CA ASN A 88 76.35 -6.91 -28.91
C ASN A 88 76.59 -5.70 -28.00
N SER A 89 75.55 -5.18 -27.35
CA SER A 89 75.63 -4.02 -26.45
C SER A 89 75.76 -4.41 -24.98
N VAL A 90 76.10 -5.67 -24.71
CA VAL A 90 76.33 -6.20 -23.36
C VAL A 90 77.69 -5.72 -22.86
N THR A 91 77.70 -5.29 -21.60
CA THR A 91 78.87 -4.85 -20.83
C THR A 91 78.92 -5.64 -19.52
N ASP A 92 80.08 -5.63 -18.84
CA ASP A 92 80.23 -6.22 -17.50
C ASP A 92 79.14 -5.72 -16.54
N GLU A 93 78.87 -4.41 -16.52
CA GLU A 93 77.85 -3.80 -15.66
C GLU A 93 76.44 -4.31 -15.97
N THR A 94 76.08 -4.41 -17.25
CA THR A 94 74.76 -4.88 -17.67
C THR A 94 74.56 -6.39 -17.51
N TRP A 95 75.66 -7.15 -17.47
CA TRP A 95 75.60 -8.56 -17.10
C TRP A 95 75.46 -8.70 -15.60
N GLU A 96 76.27 -7.98 -14.81
CA GLU A 96 76.25 -8.07 -13.34
C GLU A 96 74.94 -7.59 -12.72
N ASN A 97 74.31 -6.54 -13.27
CA ASN A 97 73.00 -6.05 -12.81
C ASN A 97 71.79 -6.86 -13.34
N ASP A 98 72.08 -7.98 -13.98
CA ASP A 98 71.15 -8.91 -14.56
C ASP A 98 70.29 -8.42 -15.76
N THR A 99 70.61 -7.27 -16.36
CA THR A 99 69.73 -6.65 -17.39
C THR A 99 69.97 -7.08 -18.83
N LYS A 100 71.14 -7.65 -19.18
CA LYS A 100 71.46 -8.07 -20.56
C LYS A 100 72.30 -9.34 -20.65
N GLN A 101 72.24 -10.01 -21.80
CA GLN A 101 72.97 -11.22 -22.18
C GLN A 101 73.25 -11.21 -23.69
N HIS A 102 74.28 -11.92 -24.17
CA HIS A 102 74.58 -11.96 -25.61
C HIS A 102 73.54 -12.73 -26.39
N ALA A 103 73.04 -13.84 -25.84
CA ALA A 103 72.07 -14.70 -26.51
C ALA A 103 71.16 -15.41 -25.51
N THR A 104 69.97 -15.75 -25.99
CA THR A 104 69.01 -16.56 -25.26
C THR A 104 68.72 -17.84 -26.04
N PHE A 105 68.75 -18.98 -25.35
CA PHE A 105 68.42 -20.30 -25.90
C PHE A 105 67.23 -20.87 -25.14
N ASP A 106 66.10 -20.99 -25.82
CA ASP A 106 64.88 -21.58 -25.28
C ASP A 106 64.78 -23.05 -25.70
N PHE A 107 64.62 -23.94 -24.72
CA PHE A 107 64.33 -25.35 -24.92
C PHE A 107 62.99 -25.70 -24.30
N THR A 108 62.18 -26.46 -25.02
CA THR A 108 60.88 -26.92 -24.51
C THR A 108 61.02 -28.15 -23.63
N ASP A 109 60.00 -28.44 -22.83
CA ASP A 109 59.80 -29.67 -22.07
C ASP A 109 60.18 -30.95 -22.83
N THR A 110 59.82 -31.01 -24.11
CA THR A 110 60.05 -32.15 -25.00
C THR A 110 61.53 -32.26 -25.37
N GLU A 111 62.21 -31.12 -25.58
CA GLU A 111 63.64 -31.07 -25.89
C GLU A 111 64.51 -31.34 -24.66
N THR A 112 64.01 -31.01 -23.46
CA THR A 112 64.67 -31.25 -22.18
C THR A 112 64.36 -32.62 -21.58
N ASN A 113 63.40 -33.37 -22.13
CA ASN A 113 63.06 -34.73 -21.73
C ASN A 113 64.02 -35.78 -22.32
N LEU A 114 65.31 -35.64 -22.02
CA LEU A 114 66.38 -36.50 -22.54
C LEU A 114 66.55 -37.77 -21.70
N ALA A 115 66.47 -38.95 -22.29
CA ALA A 115 66.70 -40.21 -21.57
C ALA A 115 68.18 -40.35 -21.13
N SER A 116 68.41 -40.99 -19.97
CA SER A 116 69.76 -41.27 -19.49
C SER A 116 70.48 -42.29 -20.40
N PRO A 117 71.81 -42.20 -20.56
CA PRO A 117 72.58 -43.09 -21.43
C PRO A 117 72.52 -44.53 -20.90
N GLY A 118 72.01 -45.45 -21.71
CA GLY A 118 71.94 -46.88 -21.37
C GLY A 118 70.63 -47.35 -20.73
N GLY A 119 69.63 -46.49 -20.54
CA GLY A 119 68.27 -46.90 -20.14
C GLY A 119 68.14 -47.54 -18.76
N VAL A 120 69.17 -47.43 -17.91
CA VAL A 120 69.16 -47.90 -16.51
C VAL A 120 69.15 -46.68 -15.61
N TYR A 121 68.04 -46.47 -14.90
CA TYR A 121 67.89 -45.46 -13.87
C TYR A 121 68.76 -45.83 -12.67
N LEU A 122 69.94 -45.20 -12.56
CA LEU A 122 70.79 -45.31 -11.38
C LEU A 122 70.16 -44.43 -10.29
N GLY A 123 69.88 -44.99 -9.12
CA GLY A 123 69.13 -44.37 -8.01
C GLY A 123 69.77 -43.16 -7.31
N ASN A 124 70.58 -42.39 -8.03
CA ASN A 124 71.12 -41.12 -7.61
C ASN A 124 70.40 -40.05 -8.43
N TRP A 125 69.66 -39.17 -7.78
CA TRP A 125 68.65 -38.25 -8.32
C TRP A 125 69.22 -37.12 -9.22
N GLU A 126 70.39 -37.35 -9.82
CA GLU A 126 71.20 -36.41 -10.59
C GLU A 126 71.77 -37.14 -11.82
N ASP A 127 71.37 -36.72 -13.02
CA ASP A 127 71.92 -37.17 -14.30
C ASP A 127 72.82 -36.06 -14.89
N PRO A 128 74.13 -36.06 -14.58
CA PRO A 128 75.04 -35.05 -15.11
C PRO A 128 75.17 -35.18 -16.63
N LYS A 129 75.39 -34.06 -17.31
CA LYS A 129 75.65 -33.93 -18.75
C LYS A 129 76.68 -32.83 -18.99
N PHE A 130 77.27 -32.78 -20.19
CA PHE A 130 78.12 -31.65 -20.59
C PHE A 130 77.30 -30.58 -21.28
N ILE A 131 77.51 -29.32 -20.93
CA ILE A 131 77.03 -28.16 -21.67
C ILE A 131 78.22 -27.51 -22.38
N VAL A 132 78.08 -27.24 -23.67
CA VAL A 132 79.14 -26.71 -24.54
C VAL A 132 78.60 -25.52 -25.31
N LEU A 133 79.34 -24.41 -25.27
CA LEU A 133 79.07 -23.26 -26.14
C LEU A 133 80.10 -23.19 -27.26
N SER A 134 79.62 -23.16 -28.50
CA SER A 134 80.44 -22.93 -29.68
C SER A 134 79.91 -21.74 -30.48
N GLY A 135 80.78 -21.10 -31.25
CA GLY A 135 80.40 -20.03 -32.18
C GLY A 135 81.10 -20.20 -33.51
N ILE A 136 80.44 -19.78 -34.58
CA ILE A 136 81.02 -19.69 -35.91
C ILE A 136 81.32 -18.23 -36.17
N THR A 137 82.58 -17.89 -36.46
CA THR A 137 82.96 -16.53 -36.88
C THR A 137 82.37 -16.20 -38.25
N SER A 138 82.25 -14.91 -38.58
CA SER A 138 81.86 -14.46 -39.93
C SER A 138 82.77 -15.00 -41.06
N GLY A 139 84.00 -15.42 -40.73
CA GLY A 139 84.94 -16.10 -41.63
C GLY A 139 84.80 -17.63 -41.70
N GLY A 140 83.80 -18.24 -41.05
CA GLY A 140 83.53 -19.68 -41.11
C GLY A 140 84.34 -20.55 -40.14
N ASN A 141 85.18 -19.96 -39.28
CA ASN A 141 85.92 -20.71 -38.26
C ASN A 141 85.04 -21.04 -37.05
N VAL A 142 85.14 -22.26 -36.53
CA VAL A 142 84.47 -22.71 -35.31
C VAL A 142 85.33 -22.39 -34.09
N ILE A 143 84.75 -21.74 -33.09
CA ILE A 143 85.34 -21.45 -31.78
C ILE A 143 84.54 -22.22 -30.73
N THR A 144 85.20 -23.02 -29.90
CA THR A 144 84.60 -23.58 -28.68
C THR A 144 85.02 -22.73 -27.50
N TYR A 145 84.07 -22.15 -26.78
CA TYR A 145 84.36 -21.19 -25.71
C TYR A 145 84.74 -21.90 -24.41
N GLN A 146 83.81 -22.68 -23.86
CA GLN A 146 84.03 -23.46 -22.66
C GLN A 146 83.01 -24.60 -22.63
N ALA A 147 83.34 -25.67 -21.91
CA ALA A 147 82.41 -26.73 -21.58
C ALA A 147 82.33 -26.91 -20.07
N GLY A 148 81.13 -27.20 -19.59
CA GLY A 148 80.86 -27.39 -18.17
C GLY A 148 79.89 -28.51 -17.91
N LYS A 149 79.62 -28.78 -16.64
CA LYS A 149 78.60 -29.75 -16.23
C LYS A 149 77.25 -29.06 -16.08
N ILE A 150 76.19 -29.78 -16.43
CA ILE A 150 74.81 -29.44 -16.11
C ILE A 150 74.13 -30.68 -15.55
N ILE A 151 73.27 -30.53 -14.55
CA ILE A 151 72.59 -31.66 -13.89
C ILE A 151 71.12 -31.69 -14.31
N PHE A 152 70.70 -32.80 -14.89
CA PHE A 152 69.29 -33.10 -15.12
C PHE A 152 68.77 -33.86 -13.90
N ARG A 153 67.80 -33.28 -13.18
CA ARG A 153 67.15 -33.95 -12.05
C ARG A 153 66.07 -34.90 -12.58
N GLU A 154 66.07 -36.13 -12.07
CA GLU A 154 65.09 -37.18 -12.41
C GLU A 154 63.80 -37.00 -11.59
N ASP A 155 62.62 -37.18 -12.19
CA ASP A 155 61.31 -36.97 -11.54
C ASP A 155 60.88 -38.10 -10.57
N GLY A 156 61.65 -39.19 -10.48
CA GLY A 156 61.41 -40.27 -9.52
C GLY A 156 60.11 -41.08 -9.72
N ALA A 157 59.26 -40.75 -10.69
CA ALA A 157 58.05 -41.49 -11.03
C ALA A 157 57.51 -41.04 -12.39
N GLY A 158 57.28 -41.98 -13.31
CA GLY A 158 56.78 -41.68 -14.65
C GLY A 158 55.42 -40.97 -14.67
N SER A 159 55.44 -39.64 -14.69
CA SER A 159 54.42 -38.73 -15.25
C SER A 159 54.96 -37.31 -15.15
N ALA A 160 55.18 -36.69 -16.32
CA ALA A 160 55.73 -35.36 -16.46
C ALA A 160 54.96 -34.28 -15.67
N GLY A 161 55.70 -33.38 -15.01
CA GLY A 161 55.25 -32.00 -14.81
C GLY A 161 54.95 -31.49 -13.40
N THR A 162 55.42 -32.11 -12.31
CA THR A 162 55.36 -31.45 -10.98
C THR A 162 56.64 -31.65 -10.17
N PRO A 163 57.35 -30.57 -9.78
CA PRO A 163 58.54 -30.70 -8.95
C PRO A 163 58.17 -31.26 -7.56
N PRO A 164 59.04 -32.10 -6.95
CA PRO A 164 58.78 -32.70 -5.65
C PRO A 164 58.69 -31.65 -4.54
N THR A 165 57.82 -31.91 -3.58
CA THR A 165 57.18 -30.94 -2.66
C THR A 165 58.11 -30.15 -1.72
N ASN A 166 59.45 -30.30 -1.79
CA ASN A 166 60.37 -29.82 -0.77
C ASN A 166 61.69 -29.23 -1.32
N ASP A 167 61.77 -28.83 -2.60
CA ASP A 167 62.97 -28.20 -3.16
C ASP A 167 63.04 -26.71 -2.71
N PRO A 168 64.09 -26.27 -1.97
CA PRO A 168 64.21 -24.90 -1.49
C PRO A 168 64.29 -23.83 -2.60
N ASN A 169 64.47 -24.23 -3.86
CA ASN A 169 64.53 -23.32 -5.00
C ASN A 169 63.21 -23.19 -5.78
N TYR A 170 62.16 -23.94 -5.43
CA TYR A 170 60.87 -23.90 -6.11
C TYR A 170 59.69 -23.87 -5.14
N TYR A 171 58.86 -22.84 -5.25
CA TYR A 171 57.61 -22.77 -4.51
C TYR A 171 56.57 -23.69 -5.17
N THR A 172 55.98 -24.58 -4.38
CA THR A 172 54.76 -25.31 -4.79
C THR A 172 53.64 -24.31 -5.10
N GLN A 173 52.66 -24.70 -5.94
CA GLN A 173 51.49 -23.86 -6.24
C GLN A 173 50.81 -23.33 -4.97
N ALA A 174 50.73 -24.16 -3.91
CA ALA A 174 50.19 -23.76 -2.62
C ALA A 174 51.02 -22.69 -1.90
N GLN A 175 52.35 -22.73 -2.03
CA GLN A 175 53.24 -21.71 -1.46
C GLN A 175 53.21 -20.41 -2.27
N VAL A 176 53.07 -20.50 -3.60
CA VAL A 176 52.84 -19.35 -4.47
C VAL A 176 51.51 -18.69 -4.11
N ASP A 177 50.44 -19.48 -3.96
CA ASP A 177 49.10 -19.00 -3.62
C ASP A 177 49.07 -18.40 -2.20
N ALA A 178 49.90 -18.88 -1.27
CA ALA A 178 50.06 -18.28 0.06
C ALA A 178 50.73 -16.89 0.04
N GLY A 179 51.42 -16.54 -1.05
CA GLY A 179 52.00 -15.20 -1.27
C GLY A 179 51.00 -14.16 -1.79
N PHE A 180 49.80 -14.58 -2.22
CA PHE A 180 48.78 -13.70 -2.79
C PHE A 180 47.50 -13.64 -1.94
N VAL A 181 46.83 -12.49 -1.95
CA VAL A 181 45.48 -12.36 -1.37
C VAL A 181 44.46 -12.90 -2.37
N GLN A 182 43.75 -13.97 -2.00
CA GLN A 182 42.72 -14.56 -2.85
C GLN A 182 41.55 -13.58 -3.07
N LYS A 183 41.02 -13.52 -4.30
CA LYS A 183 39.86 -12.67 -4.66
C LYS A 183 38.57 -13.08 -3.95
N THR A 184 38.49 -14.33 -3.48
CA THR A 184 37.43 -14.88 -2.64
C THR A 184 37.55 -14.49 -1.17
N GLY A 185 38.65 -13.83 -0.78
CA GLY A 185 38.98 -13.45 0.59
C GLY A 185 40.16 -14.26 1.14
N ALA A 186 41.00 -13.61 1.96
CA ALA A 186 42.12 -14.22 2.68
C ALA A 186 42.27 -13.59 4.07
N THR A 187 42.92 -14.28 5.02
CA THR A 187 43.20 -13.75 6.36
C THR A 187 44.59 -13.09 6.35
N MET A 188 44.65 -11.78 6.63
CA MET A 188 45.91 -11.03 6.67
C MET A 188 46.54 -11.10 8.06
N THR A 189 47.79 -11.54 8.15
CA THR A 189 48.58 -11.54 9.40
C THR A 189 49.37 -10.25 9.61
N GLY A 190 49.24 -9.27 8.70
CA GLY A 190 49.92 -7.97 8.73
C GLY A 190 49.18 -6.88 7.93
N LEU A 191 49.79 -5.68 7.84
CA LEU A 191 49.21 -4.53 7.13
C LEU A 191 49.21 -4.74 5.60
N LEU A 192 48.08 -4.44 4.96
CA LEU A 192 47.95 -4.37 3.50
C LEU A 192 48.18 -2.93 3.03
N VAL A 193 49.22 -2.68 2.24
CA VAL A 193 49.50 -1.37 1.62
C VAL A 193 49.28 -1.48 0.11
N LEU A 194 48.43 -0.62 -0.43
CA LEU A 194 48.10 -0.56 -1.85
C LEU A 194 48.91 0.54 -2.54
N SER A 195 49.32 0.33 -3.80
CA SER A 195 50.19 1.26 -4.54
C SER A 195 49.49 2.48 -5.13
N ALA A 196 48.15 2.50 -5.16
CA ALA A 196 47.36 3.59 -5.72
C ALA A 196 45.91 3.60 -5.18
N ASP A 197 45.23 4.72 -5.38
CA ASP A 197 43.81 4.91 -5.06
C ASP A 197 42.88 4.04 -5.93
N PRO A 198 41.70 3.62 -5.41
CA PRO A 198 40.79 2.74 -6.12
C PRO A 198 40.22 3.40 -7.38
N SER A 199 40.29 2.72 -8.52
CA SER A 199 39.71 3.16 -9.81
C SER A 199 38.39 2.47 -10.19
N ALA A 200 38.06 1.37 -9.51
CA ALA A 200 36.83 0.61 -9.70
C ALA A 200 35.91 0.75 -8.46
N ALA A 201 34.59 0.82 -8.68
CA ALA A 201 33.60 1.12 -7.62
C ALA A 201 33.61 0.15 -6.42
N LEU A 202 34.08 -1.09 -6.60
CA LEU A 202 34.17 -2.11 -5.55
C LEU A 202 35.62 -2.51 -5.23
N GLY A 203 36.59 -1.64 -5.58
CA GLY A 203 38.00 -1.85 -5.24
C GLY A 203 38.31 -1.56 -3.76
N ALA A 204 39.38 -2.17 -3.24
CA ALA A 204 39.87 -1.86 -1.90
C ALA A 204 40.40 -0.42 -1.85
N ALA A 205 39.92 0.37 -0.89
CA ALA A 205 40.28 1.78 -0.75
C ALA A 205 41.53 1.96 0.12
N THR A 206 42.49 2.77 -0.33
CA THR A 206 43.66 3.13 0.49
C THR A 206 43.22 4.02 1.65
N LYS A 207 43.91 3.97 2.79
CA LYS A 207 43.63 4.90 3.89
C LYS A 207 43.80 6.35 3.42
N GLN A 208 44.80 6.64 2.60
CA GLN A 208 45.02 7.96 2.01
C GLN A 208 43.82 8.43 1.18
N TYR A 209 43.24 7.55 0.35
CA TYR A 209 42.04 7.86 -0.44
C TYR A 209 40.84 8.18 0.46
N VAL A 210 40.59 7.34 1.48
CA VAL A 210 39.47 7.55 2.42
C VAL A 210 39.70 8.81 3.26
N ASP A 211 40.92 9.02 3.75
CA ASP A 211 41.31 10.21 4.49
C ASP A 211 41.14 11.45 3.60
N ALA A 212 41.61 11.43 2.35
CA ALA A 212 41.46 12.53 1.40
C ALA A 212 39.98 12.80 1.05
N ALA A 213 39.18 11.74 0.88
CA ALA A 213 37.75 11.84 0.61
C ALA A 213 36.97 12.38 1.81
N THR A 214 37.36 12.01 3.03
CA THR A 214 36.77 12.53 4.28
C THR A 214 37.36 13.88 4.68
N SER A 215 38.57 14.21 4.23
CA SER A 215 39.26 15.47 4.41
C SER A 215 39.10 16.42 3.23
N ASN A 216 38.15 16.16 2.33
CA ASN A 216 37.87 17.03 1.17
C ASN A 216 37.17 18.31 1.65
N GLY A 217 37.89 19.10 2.44
CA GLY A 217 37.63 20.48 2.85
C GLY A 217 36.40 20.73 3.70
N ALA A 218 35.39 19.87 3.66
CA ALA A 218 34.03 20.25 4.01
C ALA A 218 33.74 20.32 5.51
N TRP A 219 34.51 19.66 6.39
CA TRP A 219 34.28 19.73 7.84
C TRP A 219 35.58 19.90 8.63
N LYS A 220 35.69 20.99 9.40
CA LYS A 220 36.78 21.27 10.35
C LYS A 220 36.46 20.67 11.72
N LYS A 221 37.49 20.47 12.56
CA LYS A 221 37.26 20.02 13.94
C LYS A 221 36.35 21.01 14.67
N PRO A 222 35.45 20.52 15.55
CA PRO A 222 34.48 21.37 16.22
C PRO A 222 35.16 22.47 17.03
N VAL A 223 34.51 23.62 17.09
CA VAL A 223 34.84 24.69 18.04
C VAL A 223 33.99 24.53 19.29
N ARG A 224 34.52 24.97 20.42
CA ARG A 224 33.75 24.98 21.66
C ARG A 224 32.63 26.01 21.58
N VAL A 225 32.91 27.20 21.07
CA VAL A 225 31.92 28.30 20.94
C VAL A 225 32.08 29.06 19.63
N ALA A 226 31.04 29.78 19.23
CA ALA A 226 31.11 30.78 18.16
C ALA A 226 30.73 32.17 18.67
N SER A 227 31.33 33.21 18.12
CA SER A 227 30.99 34.60 18.45
C SER A 227 29.51 34.88 18.22
N THR A 228 28.97 35.83 18.99
CA THR A 228 27.65 36.45 18.78
C THR A 228 27.75 37.95 18.48
N ALA A 229 28.95 38.51 18.60
CA ALA A 229 29.29 39.92 18.36
C ALA A 229 30.81 40.03 18.13
N ASN A 230 31.30 41.25 17.90
CA ASN A 230 32.73 41.52 17.75
C ASN A 230 33.52 41.15 19.03
N VAL A 231 34.66 40.47 18.85
CA VAL A 231 35.56 39.99 19.92
C VAL A 231 36.94 40.57 19.70
N ASP A 232 37.56 41.14 20.74
CA ASP A 232 38.94 41.64 20.66
C ASP A 232 39.93 40.47 20.52
N ILE A 233 40.62 40.43 19.37
CA ILE A 233 41.59 39.39 19.04
C ILE A 233 42.93 39.61 19.75
N ALA A 234 43.30 40.84 20.09
CA ALA A 234 44.55 41.13 20.78
C ALA A 234 44.43 40.88 22.30
N SER A 235 43.21 41.02 22.83
CA SER A 235 42.89 40.82 24.24
C SER A 235 41.58 40.05 24.40
N ALA A 236 41.65 38.71 24.38
CA ALA A 236 40.49 37.83 24.41
C ALA A 236 39.66 37.98 25.71
N PRO A 237 38.31 38.04 25.64
CA PRO A 237 37.45 38.00 26.82
C PRO A 237 37.47 36.62 27.49
N ALA A 238 37.16 36.56 28.79
CA ALA A 238 37.10 35.29 29.53
C ALA A 238 35.96 34.35 29.09
N SER A 239 34.93 34.89 28.43
CA SER A 239 33.80 34.12 27.92
C SER A 239 33.32 34.63 26.56
N ILE A 240 32.80 33.71 25.75
CA ILE A 240 32.15 33.99 24.46
C ILE A 240 30.87 33.15 24.41
N ASP A 241 29.76 33.74 23.97
CA ASP A 241 28.42 33.11 23.93
C ASP A 241 27.97 32.49 25.27
N GLY A 242 28.32 33.14 26.39
CA GLY A 242 27.95 32.70 27.74
C GLY A 242 28.82 31.58 28.32
N VAL A 243 29.80 31.07 27.58
CA VAL A 243 30.68 29.97 28.01
C VAL A 243 32.06 30.53 28.38
N THR A 244 32.54 30.20 29.58
CA THR A 244 33.89 30.57 30.06
C THR A 244 34.94 29.68 29.40
N LEU A 245 35.97 30.28 28.80
CA LEU A 245 36.98 29.60 27.99
C LEU A 245 38.21 29.18 28.80
N ALA A 246 38.78 28.04 28.45
CA ALA A 246 40.01 27.49 28.99
C ALA A 246 41.11 27.44 27.91
N ASN A 247 42.37 27.40 28.34
CA ASN A 247 43.51 27.31 27.43
C ASN A 247 43.36 26.10 26.48
N GLY A 248 43.52 26.33 25.17
CA GLY A 248 43.36 25.34 24.12
C GLY A 248 41.95 25.30 23.51
N ASP A 249 40.97 25.99 24.10
CA ASP A 249 39.61 26.03 23.55
C ASP A 249 39.60 26.67 22.17
N ARG A 250 38.93 26.01 21.23
CA ARG A 250 38.73 26.52 19.87
C ARG A 250 37.48 27.37 19.81
N VAL A 251 37.58 28.53 19.18
CA VAL A 251 36.48 29.49 19.03
C VAL A 251 36.31 29.87 17.56
N LEU A 252 35.08 29.88 17.04
CA LEU A 252 34.79 30.45 15.73
C LEU A 252 34.47 31.93 15.89
N LEU A 253 35.30 32.80 15.33
CA LEU A 253 34.96 34.21 15.18
C LEU A 253 34.28 34.40 13.82
N LYS A 254 32.98 34.69 13.84
CA LYS A 254 32.17 34.90 12.63
C LYS A 254 31.56 36.30 12.53
N ASP A 255 31.54 37.06 13.64
CA ASP A 255 30.90 38.39 13.72
C ASP A 255 31.90 39.51 14.03
N GLN A 256 33.13 39.42 13.53
CA GLN A 256 34.08 40.53 13.62
C GLN A 256 33.59 41.72 12.79
N THR A 257 33.87 42.94 13.26
CA THR A 257 33.58 44.16 12.51
C THR A 257 34.32 44.19 11.17
N SER A 258 35.52 43.61 11.12
CA SER A 258 36.27 43.40 9.88
C SER A 258 36.26 41.91 9.50
N GLY A 259 35.55 41.55 8.42
CA GLY A 259 35.36 40.15 8.03
C GLY A 259 36.64 39.38 7.72
N LEU A 260 37.76 40.06 7.43
CA LEU A 260 39.08 39.41 7.23
C LEU A 260 39.68 38.84 8.53
N GLN A 261 39.18 39.29 9.68
CA GLN A 261 39.61 38.83 11.01
C GLN A 261 38.84 37.59 11.48
N ASN A 262 37.71 37.27 10.85
CA ASN A 262 36.93 36.06 11.08
C ASN A 262 37.76 34.80 10.83
N GLY A 263 37.31 33.68 11.38
CA GLY A 263 37.96 32.38 11.26
C GLY A 263 38.01 31.62 12.59
N ILE A 264 38.57 30.42 12.55
CA ILE A 264 38.70 29.57 13.74
C ILE A 264 39.99 29.93 14.47
N ARG A 265 39.87 30.25 15.76
CA ARG A 265 40.98 30.65 16.63
C ARG A 265 41.08 29.76 17.87
N VAL A 266 42.22 29.82 18.55
CA VAL A 266 42.52 29.11 19.79
C VAL A 266 42.68 30.12 20.92
N PHE A 267 41.93 29.91 22.00
CA PHE A 267 42.02 30.68 23.22
C PHE A 267 43.19 30.19 24.07
N THR A 268 44.03 31.10 24.55
CA THR A 268 45.18 30.77 25.41
C THR A 268 44.93 31.16 26.86
N ALA A 269 44.50 32.41 27.09
CA ALA A 269 44.08 32.92 28.39
C ALA A 269 43.25 34.18 28.20
N ALA A 270 42.47 34.59 29.20
CA ALA A 270 41.78 35.87 29.18
C ALA A 270 42.82 37.01 29.17
N GLY A 271 42.61 38.02 28.31
CA GLY A 271 43.54 39.12 28.10
C GLY A 271 44.74 38.80 27.19
N ALA A 272 44.88 37.57 26.69
CA ALA A 272 45.89 37.21 25.69
C ALA A 272 45.32 37.25 24.26
N ALA A 273 46.19 37.28 23.26
CA ALA A 273 45.76 37.29 21.86
C ALA A 273 45.18 35.93 21.40
N LEU A 274 44.14 35.96 20.57
CA LEU A 274 43.56 34.80 19.91
C LEU A 274 44.35 34.46 18.64
N ASN A 275 45.00 33.30 18.64
CA ASN A 275 45.78 32.82 17.50
C ASN A 275 44.91 31.98 16.55
N ARG A 276 45.21 31.96 15.25
CA ARG A 276 44.49 31.08 14.31
C ARG A 276 44.71 29.60 14.63
N SER A 277 43.69 28.79 14.44
CA SER A 277 43.74 27.33 14.63
C SER A 277 44.55 26.66 13.53
N SER A 278 45.26 25.58 13.86
CA SER A 278 46.18 24.88 12.95
C SER A 278 45.54 24.31 11.68
N ASP A 279 44.23 24.13 11.66
CA ASP A 279 43.46 23.63 10.52
C ASP A 279 42.79 24.73 9.67
N CYS A 280 43.03 26.01 10.00
CA CYS A 280 42.70 27.19 9.19
C CYS A 280 43.63 28.36 9.55
N ASN A 281 44.95 28.12 9.50
CA ASN A 281 46.00 29.13 9.74
C ASN A 281 46.78 29.53 8.49
N SER A 282 46.48 28.95 7.32
CA SER A 282 47.03 29.33 6.02
C SER A 282 45.93 29.44 4.96
N SER A 283 46.16 30.22 3.91
CA SER A 283 45.19 30.41 2.81
C SER A 283 44.75 29.09 2.18
N ALA A 284 45.68 28.12 2.03
CA ALA A 284 45.39 26.80 1.49
C ALA A 284 44.50 25.94 2.40
N LEU A 285 44.49 26.21 3.72
CA LEU A 285 43.69 25.46 4.68
C LEU A 285 42.31 26.07 4.92
N CYS A 286 42.05 27.28 4.46
CA CYS A 286 40.74 27.92 4.57
C CYS A 286 40.02 27.90 3.21
N GLU A 287 39.75 26.70 2.70
CA GLU A 287 39.08 26.49 1.42
C GLU A 287 37.61 26.97 1.46
N PRO A 288 37.08 27.61 0.39
CA PRO A 288 35.67 27.93 0.29
C PRO A 288 34.76 26.72 0.53
N GLY A 289 33.70 26.90 1.33
CA GLY A 289 32.71 25.86 1.60
C GLY A 289 32.98 24.96 2.80
N PHE A 290 34.11 25.12 3.52
CA PHE A 290 34.31 24.32 4.73
C PHE A 290 33.26 24.64 5.80
N CYS A 291 32.82 23.61 6.51
CA CYS A 291 31.87 23.69 7.62
C CYS A 291 32.59 23.45 8.96
N VAL A 292 32.05 24.00 10.04
CA VAL A 292 32.53 23.75 11.40
C VAL A 292 31.35 23.69 12.37
N ARG A 293 31.35 22.69 13.26
CA ARG A 293 30.33 22.52 14.32
C ARG A 293 30.72 23.31 15.56
N VAL A 294 29.74 23.84 16.26
CA VAL A 294 29.86 24.50 17.57
C VAL A 294 29.26 23.59 18.63
N ASN A 295 30.01 23.31 19.69
CA ASN A 295 29.59 22.35 20.73
C ASN A 295 28.79 23.00 21.87
N GLU A 296 29.14 24.22 22.27
CA GLU A 296 28.58 24.91 23.44
C GLU A 296 28.27 26.38 23.10
N GLY A 297 27.45 27.02 23.93
CA GLY A 297 27.00 28.39 23.74
C GLY A 297 25.54 28.59 24.13
N THR A 298 25.14 29.82 24.41
CA THR A 298 23.72 30.14 24.68
C THR A 298 22.96 30.29 23.36
N VAL A 299 23.58 30.89 22.35
CA VAL A 299 22.95 31.21 21.07
C VAL A 299 23.36 30.22 19.98
N ASN A 300 24.64 29.83 19.94
CA ASN A 300 25.23 29.07 18.84
C ASN A 300 25.51 27.59 19.16
N ALA A 301 25.15 27.08 20.35
CA ALA A 301 25.31 25.65 20.66
C ALA A 301 24.64 24.77 19.61
N ASP A 302 25.29 23.64 19.32
CA ASP A 302 24.81 22.61 18.39
C ASP A 302 24.56 23.05 16.94
N ARG A 303 25.01 24.25 16.57
CA ARG A 303 24.92 24.75 15.19
C ARG A 303 26.17 24.41 14.40
N ALA A 304 26.03 24.31 13.09
CA ALA A 304 27.14 24.25 12.15
C ALA A 304 27.18 25.51 11.29
N PHE A 305 28.37 25.97 10.94
CA PHE A 305 28.58 27.14 10.08
C PHE A 305 29.49 26.79 8.92
N ALA A 306 29.12 27.18 7.70
CA ALA A 306 29.91 27.04 6.48
C ALA A 306 30.55 28.37 6.10
N LEU A 307 31.82 28.34 5.67
CA LEU A 307 32.49 29.47 5.03
C LEU A 307 31.92 29.65 3.61
N THR A 308 31.14 30.70 3.39
CA THR A 308 30.42 30.96 2.13
C THR A 308 31.11 31.97 1.23
N THR A 309 32.30 32.44 1.59
CA THR A 309 33.14 33.26 0.72
C THR A 309 33.59 32.42 -0.50
N ASN A 310 33.03 32.69 -1.68
CA ASN A 310 33.25 31.91 -2.91
C ASN A 310 34.57 32.24 -3.66
N ALA A 311 35.23 33.35 -3.33
CA ALA A 311 36.47 33.77 -3.99
C ALA A 311 37.70 33.03 -3.43
N THR A 312 38.81 33.00 -4.17
CA THR A 312 40.10 32.51 -3.64
C THR A 312 40.44 33.26 -2.35
N ILE A 313 40.59 32.52 -1.26
CA ILE A 313 40.83 33.09 0.07
C ILE A 313 42.32 33.35 0.25
N THR A 314 42.68 34.62 0.51
CA THR A 314 43.98 35.00 1.06
C THR A 314 43.75 35.42 2.51
N LEU A 315 44.28 34.67 3.48
CA LEU A 315 44.12 35.00 4.90
C LEU A 315 44.62 36.42 5.21
N ASP A 316 43.98 37.08 6.17
CA ASP A 316 44.21 38.48 6.57
C ASP A 316 43.95 39.54 5.49
N THR A 317 43.55 39.14 4.28
CA THR A 317 43.21 40.05 3.18
C THR A 317 41.75 39.89 2.75
N THR A 318 41.32 38.65 2.49
CA THR A 318 39.96 38.33 2.05
C THR A 318 39.01 38.25 3.24
N ALA A 319 37.83 38.86 3.15
CA ALA A 319 36.79 38.73 4.17
C ALA A 319 36.21 37.31 4.21
N LEU A 320 36.18 36.70 5.39
CA LEU A 320 35.63 35.36 5.62
C LEU A 320 34.21 35.46 6.19
N THR A 321 33.23 35.00 5.40
CA THR A 321 31.81 35.05 5.76
C THR A 321 31.33 33.66 6.14
N PHE A 322 30.74 33.50 7.33
CA PHE A 322 30.22 32.23 7.80
C PHE A 322 28.69 32.24 7.88
N THR A 323 28.05 31.27 7.23
CA THR A 323 26.59 31.11 7.23
C THR A 323 26.20 29.82 7.93
N GLN A 324 25.12 29.81 8.71
CA GLN A 324 24.66 28.60 9.38
C GLN A 324 24.23 27.52 8.37
N VAL A 325 24.62 26.27 8.62
CA VAL A 325 24.20 25.08 7.88
C VAL A 325 23.02 24.42 8.61
N SER A 326 21.96 24.08 7.87
CA SER A 326 20.80 23.35 8.39
C SER A 326 21.20 21.93 8.82
N ALA A 327 20.82 21.49 10.01
CA ALA A 327 21.08 20.12 10.46
C ALA A 327 20.26 19.08 9.66
N LEU A 328 20.86 17.93 9.34
CA LEU A 328 20.15 16.79 8.76
C LEU A 328 19.19 16.20 9.81
N GLY A 329 17.88 16.17 9.52
CA GLY A 329 16.94 15.28 10.22
C GLY A 329 16.09 15.84 11.37
N GLN A 330 16.06 17.15 11.63
CA GLN A 330 15.13 17.73 12.62
C GLN A 330 14.16 18.73 11.98
N VAL A 331 13.20 18.19 11.23
CA VAL A 331 11.90 18.84 11.04
C VAL A 331 10.84 17.78 11.20
N THR A 332 10.27 17.67 12.40
CA THR A 332 9.04 16.92 12.61
C THR A 332 7.90 17.76 12.03
N VAL A 333 7.52 17.48 10.79
CA VAL A 333 6.31 18.02 10.16
C VAL A 333 5.11 17.25 10.68
N ALA A 334 4.11 17.94 11.23
CA ALA A 334 2.79 17.35 11.48
C ALA A 334 2.16 16.91 10.14
N ALA A 335 1.24 15.95 10.18
CA ALA A 335 0.56 15.45 8.98
C ALA A 335 0.01 16.61 8.13
N GLY A 336 0.44 16.70 6.86
CA GLY A 336 0.00 17.73 5.90
C GLY A 336 1.05 18.76 5.46
N LEU A 337 2.32 18.63 5.86
CA LEU A 337 3.42 19.52 5.45
C LEU A 337 4.49 18.75 4.65
N GLU A 338 4.60 19.03 3.35
CA GLU A 338 5.66 18.49 2.47
C GLU A 338 6.78 19.54 2.26
N LYS A 339 8.05 19.13 2.35
CA LYS A 339 9.22 20.01 2.15
C LYS A 339 9.84 19.76 0.78
N THR A 340 9.98 20.81 -0.03
CA THR A 340 10.59 20.73 -1.38
C THR A 340 12.01 21.31 -1.47
N SER A 341 12.54 21.98 -0.42
CA SER A 341 13.94 22.47 -0.39
C SER A 341 14.45 22.86 1.01
N ASN A 342 15.73 23.26 1.09
CA ASN A 342 16.51 23.48 2.32
C ASN A 342 16.39 24.88 2.96
N GLU A 343 15.48 25.75 2.52
CA GLU A 343 15.23 27.02 3.22
C GLU A 343 14.31 26.83 4.45
N ALA A 344 14.43 27.76 5.41
CA ALA A 344 13.94 27.65 6.78
C ALA A 344 12.42 27.39 6.92
N LEU A 345 12.03 26.56 7.90
CA LEU A 345 10.65 26.48 8.37
C LEU A 345 10.42 27.54 9.44
N GLY A 346 10.08 28.74 9.00
CA GLY A 346 9.31 29.67 9.83
C GLY A 346 7.84 29.32 9.71
N TRP A 347 7.13 29.24 10.82
CA TRP A 347 5.67 29.32 10.83
C TRP A 347 5.27 30.73 10.36
N HIS A 348 5.33 30.97 9.05
CA HIS A 348 4.55 32.04 8.46
C HIS A 348 3.14 31.50 8.38
N ALA A 349 2.22 32.15 9.08
CA ALA A 349 0.80 31.93 8.99
C ALA A 349 0.36 32.00 7.52
N SER A 350 0.40 30.89 6.78
CA SER A 350 0.01 30.78 5.36
C SER A 350 -0.14 29.31 4.94
N THR A 351 -1.11 28.60 5.50
CA THR A 351 -1.57 27.28 5.00
C THR A 351 -2.44 27.41 3.74
N HIS A 352 -1.96 28.15 2.76
CA HIS A 352 -2.23 27.92 1.34
C HIS A 352 -0.92 28.29 0.64
N ALA A 353 -0.40 27.40 -0.20
CA ALA A 353 0.59 27.80 -1.19
C ALA A 353 0.05 29.07 -1.84
N THR A 354 0.67 30.22 -1.63
CA THR A 354 0.21 31.44 -2.31
C THR A 354 0.34 31.12 -3.80
N PRO A 355 -0.75 31.04 -4.58
CA PRO A 355 -0.62 31.40 -5.98
C PRO A 355 -0.01 32.80 -5.92
N ALA A 356 1.12 33.05 -6.59
CA ALA A 356 1.85 34.33 -6.52
C ALA A 356 0.88 35.52 -6.40
N GLY A 357 0.66 36.06 -5.19
CA GLY A 357 -0.48 36.94 -4.99
C GLY A 357 -1.17 37.06 -3.64
N VAL A 358 -0.89 36.33 -2.55
CA VAL A 358 -1.57 36.55 -1.24
C VAL A 358 -0.57 36.87 -0.11
N SER A 359 -0.88 37.83 0.76
CA SER A 359 -0.11 38.26 1.93
C SER A 359 -0.93 38.08 3.21
N LEU A 360 -0.28 37.67 4.31
CA LEU A 360 -0.92 37.38 5.60
C LEU A 360 -0.25 38.20 6.72
N ASN A 361 -1.03 39.07 7.37
CA ASN A 361 -0.60 39.98 8.43
C ASN A 361 -1.09 39.49 9.82
N THR A 362 -0.28 39.71 10.87
CA THR A 362 -0.67 39.37 12.25
C THR A 362 -1.70 40.38 12.78
N ALA A 363 -2.96 39.95 12.92
CA ALA A 363 -4.12 40.73 13.38
C ALA A 363 -4.36 42.04 12.58
N GLY A 364 -5.02 41.91 11.42
CA GLY A 364 -5.29 43.05 10.54
C GLY A 364 -6.41 43.99 11.00
N THR A 365 -6.42 45.19 10.43
CA THR A 365 -7.47 46.21 10.55
C THR A 365 -8.09 46.47 9.17
N ALA A 366 -9.16 47.28 9.06
CA ALA A 366 -9.70 47.66 7.75
C ALA A 366 -8.64 48.32 6.84
N GLY A 367 -7.72 49.11 7.42
CA GLY A 367 -6.64 49.79 6.68
C GLY A 367 -5.47 48.89 6.29
N ALA A 368 -5.31 47.74 6.96
CA ALA A 368 -4.28 46.75 6.67
C ALA A 368 -4.83 45.35 7.02
N PRO A 369 -5.62 44.73 6.12
CA PRO A 369 -6.29 43.49 6.44
C PRO A 369 -5.31 42.34 6.72
N ALA A 370 -5.81 41.34 7.45
CA ALA A 370 -5.04 40.17 7.86
C ALA A 370 -4.73 39.25 6.68
N ILE A 371 -5.57 39.27 5.64
CA ILE A 371 -5.43 38.50 4.41
C ILE A 371 -5.61 39.47 3.25
N THR A 372 -4.55 39.75 2.48
CA THR A 372 -4.58 40.71 1.36
C THR A 372 -3.94 40.12 0.10
N ARG A 373 -4.09 40.79 -1.04
CA ARG A 373 -3.35 40.44 -2.26
C ARG A 373 -1.95 41.07 -2.22
N VAL A 374 -0.92 40.37 -2.70
CA VAL A 374 0.40 40.97 -2.92
C VAL A 374 0.25 42.13 -3.92
N GLY A 375 0.60 43.34 -3.50
CA GLY A 375 0.45 44.58 -4.28
C GLY A 375 -0.81 45.41 -3.95
N ASP A 376 -1.77 44.86 -3.22
CA ASP A 376 -2.93 45.59 -2.70
C ASP A 376 -3.12 45.27 -1.22
N LEU A 377 -2.51 46.10 -0.37
CA LEU A 377 -2.46 45.88 1.08
C LEU A 377 -3.68 46.43 1.83
N ASN A 378 -4.63 47.05 1.14
CA ASN A 378 -5.78 47.70 1.77
C ASN A 378 -7.12 47.04 1.38
N THR A 379 -7.08 46.03 0.51
CA THR A 379 -8.22 45.19 0.15
C THR A 379 -7.99 43.76 0.64
N GLY A 380 -8.91 43.24 1.45
CA GLY A 380 -8.72 41.95 2.10
C GLY A 380 -9.62 41.69 3.29
N ARG A 381 -9.36 40.57 3.97
CA ARG A 381 -10.13 40.10 5.13
C ARG A 381 -9.39 40.31 6.43
N PHE A 382 -10.09 40.65 7.50
CA PHE A 382 -9.52 40.84 8.84
C PHE A 382 -10.50 40.43 9.95
N TYR A 383 -9.99 40.39 11.18
CA TYR A 383 -10.71 39.89 12.36
C TYR A 383 -10.74 41.00 13.41
N PRO A 384 -11.77 41.88 13.41
CA PRO A 384 -11.80 43.08 14.25
C PRO A 384 -11.96 42.79 15.76
N ALA A 385 -12.55 41.65 16.11
CA ALA A 385 -12.72 41.17 17.47
C ALA A 385 -12.87 39.63 17.48
N ALA A 386 -13.00 39.01 18.66
CA ALA A 386 -13.34 37.59 18.77
C ALA A 386 -14.67 37.30 18.10
N ASP A 387 -14.80 36.14 17.48
CA ASP A 387 -16.02 35.68 16.79
C ASP A 387 -16.55 36.65 15.72
N THR A 388 -15.66 37.47 15.15
CA THR A 388 -15.99 38.46 14.14
C THR A 388 -15.07 38.36 12.92
N ILE A 389 -15.66 38.40 11.72
CA ILE A 389 -14.93 38.40 10.43
C ILE A 389 -15.41 39.56 9.58
N ALA A 390 -14.48 40.33 9.02
CA ALA A 390 -14.80 41.51 8.22
C ALA A 390 -13.98 41.56 6.94
N ASP A 391 -14.57 42.09 5.88
CA ASP A 391 -13.91 42.32 4.60
C ASP A 391 -13.77 43.83 4.35
N ALA A 392 -12.61 44.26 3.86
CA ALA A 392 -12.28 45.63 3.52
C ALA A 392 -11.89 45.76 2.05
N THR A 393 -12.17 46.92 1.45
CA THR A 393 -11.68 47.32 0.13
C THR A 393 -11.18 48.76 0.22
N GLY A 394 -10.00 49.06 -0.32
CA GLY A 394 -9.46 50.43 -0.28
C GLY A 394 -9.23 50.98 1.13
N GLY A 395 -9.01 50.10 2.13
CA GLY A 395 -8.79 50.48 3.52
C GLY A 395 -10.05 50.68 4.35
N VAL A 396 -11.24 50.45 3.77
CA VAL A 396 -12.53 50.67 4.42
C VAL A 396 -13.30 49.36 4.50
N GLU A 397 -13.81 49.06 5.69
CA GLU A 397 -14.66 47.91 5.94
C GLU A 397 -15.99 48.00 5.18
N ARG A 398 -16.33 46.93 4.46
CA ARG A 398 -17.56 46.82 3.66
C ARG A 398 -18.58 45.94 4.33
N THR A 399 -18.14 44.82 4.88
CA THR A 399 -18.99 43.80 5.48
C THR A 399 -18.38 43.30 6.77
N ARG A 400 -19.25 42.94 7.71
CA ARG A 400 -18.88 42.32 8.98
C ARG A 400 -19.88 41.24 9.32
N LEU A 401 -19.41 40.04 9.63
CA LEU A 401 -20.21 38.98 10.19
C LEU A 401 -19.81 38.77 11.65
N THR A 402 -20.81 38.76 12.52
CA THR A 402 -20.71 38.47 13.96
C THR A 402 -21.59 37.27 14.30
N ASP A 403 -21.60 36.86 15.56
CA ASP A 403 -22.60 35.94 16.14
C ASP A 403 -24.05 36.46 16.09
N THR A 404 -24.25 37.79 15.97
CA THR A 404 -25.59 38.42 15.89
C THR A 404 -26.14 38.57 14.47
N GLY A 405 -25.31 38.53 13.43
CA GLY A 405 -25.74 38.70 12.03
C GLY A 405 -24.70 39.28 11.08
N LEU A 406 -25.14 39.67 9.87
CA LEU A 406 -24.34 40.30 8.81
C LEU A 406 -24.59 41.81 8.75
N GLY A 407 -23.53 42.60 8.91
CA GLY A 407 -23.52 44.05 8.77
C GLY A 407 -22.91 44.49 7.45
N ILE A 408 -23.49 45.50 6.80
CA ILE A 408 -22.91 46.22 5.66
C ILE A 408 -22.58 47.64 6.11
N HIS A 409 -21.28 47.98 6.13
CA HIS A 409 -20.71 49.24 6.67
C HIS A 409 -21.07 49.54 8.14
N MET A 410 -21.33 48.51 8.95
CA MET A 410 -21.54 48.66 10.40
C MET A 410 -21.30 47.35 11.15
N THR A 411 -21.26 47.42 12.48
CA THR A 411 -21.43 46.24 13.33
C THR A 411 -22.90 45.85 13.33
N PRO A 412 -23.26 44.64 12.89
CA PRO A 412 -24.66 44.21 12.91
C PRO A 412 -25.15 44.11 14.36
N THR A 413 -26.37 44.59 14.58
CA THR A 413 -27.11 44.39 15.85
C THR A 413 -28.30 43.44 15.68
N LYS A 414 -28.57 43.04 14.43
CA LYS A 414 -29.65 42.17 13.98
C LYS A 414 -29.11 41.24 12.88
N ALA A 415 -29.94 40.30 12.42
CA ALA A 415 -29.55 39.28 11.43
C ALA A 415 -28.97 39.86 10.12
N LEU A 416 -29.52 40.99 9.63
CA LEU A 416 -28.98 41.77 8.52
C LEU A 416 -29.13 43.26 8.86
N ASP A 417 -28.02 43.98 8.92
CA ASP A 417 -27.97 45.40 9.28
C ASP A 417 -27.20 46.17 8.20
N VAL A 418 -27.82 47.16 7.55
CA VAL A 418 -27.27 47.83 6.36
C VAL A 418 -27.26 49.33 6.55
N THR A 419 -26.06 49.95 6.48
CA THR A 419 -25.93 51.41 6.52
C THR A 419 -25.89 51.91 5.08
N GLY A 420 -26.99 52.49 4.59
CA GLY A 420 -27.09 53.03 3.24
C GLY A 420 -28.35 52.59 2.49
N GLU A 421 -28.33 52.71 1.17
CA GLU A 421 -29.42 52.29 0.29
C GLU A 421 -29.32 50.79 -0.03
N ALA A 422 -30.43 50.07 0.12
CA ALA A 422 -30.53 48.65 -0.19
C ALA A 422 -31.61 48.44 -1.25
N GLU A 423 -31.20 48.06 -2.46
CA GLU A 423 -32.13 47.70 -3.54
C GLU A 423 -32.47 46.20 -3.45
N VAL A 424 -33.74 45.87 -3.24
CA VAL A 424 -34.22 44.48 -3.19
C VAL A 424 -35.16 44.22 -4.36
N THR A 425 -34.68 43.46 -5.35
CA THR A 425 -35.33 43.29 -6.66
C THR A 425 -36.54 42.35 -6.69
N SER A 426 -36.92 41.74 -5.55
CA SER A 426 -38.02 40.76 -5.49
C SER A 426 -38.95 40.94 -4.28
N ARG A 427 -38.67 40.29 -3.13
CA ARG A 427 -39.57 40.31 -1.96
C ARG A 427 -38.79 40.40 -0.65
N VAL A 428 -39.08 41.41 0.17
CA VAL A 428 -38.62 41.49 1.57
C VAL A 428 -39.68 40.84 2.47
N ARG A 429 -39.35 39.72 3.13
CA ARG A 429 -40.22 39.12 4.17
C ARG A 429 -39.72 39.58 5.54
N ALA A 430 -40.28 40.68 6.06
CA ALA A 430 -39.94 41.20 7.38
C ALA A 430 -40.83 40.55 8.46
N LEU A 431 -40.22 39.87 9.44
CA LEU A 431 -40.89 39.39 10.65
C LEU A 431 -40.30 40.17 11.83
N GLY A 432 -41.05 41.13 12.38
CA GLY A 432 -40.64 41.97 13.51
C GLY A 432 -39.95 43.26 13.09
N PHE A 433 -40.70 44.37 13.15
CA PHE A 433 -40.20 45.72 12.87
C PHE A 433 -40.10 46.49 14.20
N GLU A 434 -38.89 46.87 14.62
CA GLU A 434 -38.70 47.92 15.64
C GLU A 434 -38.50 49.25 14.89
N THR A 435 -39.55 50.07 14.85
CA THR A 435 -39.57 51.37 14.15
C THR A 435 -38.85 52.41 14.99
N ALA A 436 -37.60 52.71 14.63
CA ALA A 436 -36.99 53.99 14.95
C ALA A 436 -36.52 54.62 13.63
N THR A 437 -37.40 55.45 13.05
CA THR A 437 -37.24 56.32 11.86
C THR A 437 -37.68 55.78 10.48
N PRO A 438 -38.23 56.68 9.62
CA PRO A 438 -39.17 56.32 8.57
C PRO A 438 -38.47 56.20 7.21
N GLY A 439 -38.54 55.04 6.57
CA GLY A 439 -37.96 54.89 5.23
C GLY A 439 -38.25 53.59 4.50
N ILE A 440 -39.06 52.68 5.06
CA ILE A 440 -39.39 51.43 4.38
C ILE A 440 -40.79 51.57 3.76
N GLN A 441 -40.82 51.93 2.47
CA GLN A 441 -42.04 51.85 1.65
C GLN A 441 -42.33 50.38 1.34
N VAL A 442 -43.27 49.78 2.06
CA VAL A 442 -43.86 48.49 1.68
C VAL A 442 -45.02 48.79 0.71
N LEU A 443 -44.73 48.74 -0.59
CA LEU A 443 -45.76 48.60 -1.62
C LEU A 443 -46.27 47.15 -1.52
N ASP A 444 -47.52 46.98 -1.12
CA ASP A 444 -48.24 45.71 -0.96
C ASP A 444 -48.14 44.99 0.40
N ALA A 445 -48.43 45.75 1.47
CA ALA A 445 -49.07 45.17 2.65
C ALA A 445 -50.13 46.15 3.13
N GLN A 446 -51.32 45.64 3.47
CA GLN A 446 -52.38 46.41 4.14
C GLN A 446 -51.82 47.06 5.42
N VAL A 447 -51.40 48.31 5.32
CA VAL A 447 -51.05 49.15 6.46
C VAL A 447 -51.97 50.35 6.41
N ALA A 448 -52.94 50.34 7.32
CA ALA A 448 -53.80 51.47 7.59
C ALA A 448 -52.95 52.65 8.06
N THR A 449 -52.94 53.73 7.27
CA THR A 449 -52.34 55.05 7.53
C THR A 449 -50.86 55.19 7.14
N ILE A 450 -50.62 55.78 5.97
CA ILE A 450 -49.34 56.40 5.59
C ILE A 450 -49.58 57.90 5.49
N THR A 451 -48.91 58.68 6.31
CA THR A 451 -48.84 60.14 6.19
C THR A 451 -47.45 60.49 5.65
N SER A 452 -47.31 60.66 4.33
CA SER A 452 -46.09 61.23 3.76
C SER A 452 -46.41 62.36 2.78
N ASN A 453 -46.05 63.58 3.20
CA ASN A 453 -46.09 64.80 2.41
C ASN A 453 -44.87 64.86 1.47
N ASN A 454 -44.90 64.04 0.40
CA ASN A 454 -44.17 64.19 -0.87
C ASN A 454 -43.74 62.81 -1.38
N LEU A 455 -44.48 62.30 -2.36
CA LEU A 455 -43.97 61.29 -3.29
C LEU A 455 -43.92 61.90 -4.69
N PRO A 456 -42.78 61.83 -5.41
CA PRO A 456 -42.70 62.22 -6.81
C PRO A 456 -43.34 61.13 -7.69
N PHE A 457 -44.32 61.49 -8.52
CA PHE A 457 -44.91 60.58 -9.50
C PHE A 457 -44.07 60.57 -10.78
N PRO A 458 -43.55 59.43 -11.27
CA PRO A 458 -43.06 59.31 -12.63
C PRO A 458 -44.18 58.85 -13.58
N ASN A 459 -44.48 59.71 -14.56
CA ASN A 459 -45.09 59.51 -15.88
C ASN A 459 -46.01 58.30 -16.16
N ASP A 460 -47.25 58.65 -16.50
CA ASP A 460 -48.28 57.99 -17.34
C ASP A 460 -48.40 56.46 -17.30
N GLY A 461 -49.44 55.98 -16.61
CA GLY A 461 -50.10 54.71 -16.97
C GLY A 461 -50.46 53.74 -15.84
N GLN A 462 -50.11 54.00 -14.57
CA GLN A 462 -50.45 53.07 -13.47
C GLN A 462 -51.66 53.53 -12.64
N ILE A 463 -52.66 52.64 -12.55
CA ILE A 463 -53.87 52.79 -11.74
C ILE A 463 -53.54 52.33 -10.31
N LEU A 464 -53.57 53.24 -9.34
CA LEU A 464 -53.54 52.90 -7.92
C LEU A 464 -54.96 52.59 -7.44
N GLN A 465 -55.32 51.31 -7.41
CA GLN A 465 -56.62 50.86 -6.93
C GLN A 465 -56.61 50.79 -5.39
N VAL A 466 -57.27 51.75 -4.72
CA VAL A 466 -57.43 51.74 -3.25
C VAL A 466 -58.67 50.92 -2.90
N ALA A 467 -58.48 49.80 -2.20
CA ALA A 467 -59.59 48.99 -1.70
C ALA A 467 -60.23 49.62 -0.45
N ALA A 468 -61.55 49.75 -0.51
CA ALA A 468 -62.56 49.89 0.55
C ALA A 468 -62.07 50.26 1.97
N GLY A 469 -62.16 51.54 2.29
CA GLY A 469 -62.13 52.06 3.66
C GLY A 469 -62.29 53.58 3.63
N THR A 470 -63.25 54.11 4.39
CA THR A 470 -63.73 55.50 4.40
C THR A 470 -62.61 56.55 4.31
N VAL A 471 -62.43 57.16 3.13
CA VAL A 471 -61.53 58.31 2.93
C VAL A 471 -62.34 59.59 3.15
N ASN A 472 -62.17 60.24 4.30
CA ASN A 472 -62.97 61.41 4.69
C ASN A 472 -62.38 62.77 4.28
N THR A 473 -61.15 62.85 3.77
CA THR A 473 -60.60 64.11 3.21
C THR A 473 -59.41 63.84 2.28
N VAL A 474 -59.44 64.41 1.07
CA VAL A 474 -58.30 64.50 0.16
C VAL A 474 -58.01 66.00 -0.03
N SER A 475 -56.79 66.45 0.28
CA SER A 475 -56.36 67.83 0.06
C SER A 475 -55.07 67.86 -0.79
N ASN A 476 -54.84 68.96 -1.50
CA ASN A 476 -53.67 69.23 -2.37
C ASN A 476 -53.51 68.36 -3.64
N VAL A 477 -54.60 68.13 -4.39
CA VAL A 477 -54.51 67.56 -5.75
C VAL A 477 -54.13 68.65 -6.74
N ARG A 478 -52.92 68.59 -7.33
CA ARG A 478 -52.54 69.44 -8.48
C ARG A 478 -53.10 68.86 -9.78
N ALA A 479 -53.47 69.76 -10.69
CA ALA A 479 -54.13 69.44 -11.96
C ALA A 479 -53.27 68.54 -12.85
N GLY A 480 -53.76 67.31 -13.08
CA GLY A 480 -53.15 66.35 -13.99
C GLY A 480 -53.60 64.93 -13.67
N ALA A 481 -54.76 64.55 -14.22
CA ALA A 481 -55.26 63.17 -14.31
C ALA A 481 -55.39 62.37 -12.98
N LEU A 482 -56.52 62.54 -12.29
CA LEU A 482 -57.01 61.57 -11.31
C LEU A 482 -58.41 61.08 -11.73
N TYR A 483 -58.51 59.81 -12.13
CA TYR A 483 -59.79 59.11 -12.27
C TYR A 483 -60.20 58.58 -10.89
N LEU A 484 -61.34 59.03 -10.36
CA LEU A 484 -61.87 58.55 -9.09
C LEU A 484 -63.11 57.67 -9.34
N ILE A 485 -63.04 56.39 -8.95
CA ILE A 485 -64.19 55.48 -8.91
C ILE A 485 -64.71 55.46 -7.46
N VAL A 486 -65.95 55.90 -7.24
CA VAL A 486 -66.60 55.89 -5.92
C VAL A 486 -67.75 54.90 -5.96
N ALA A 487 -67.70 53.85 -5.14
CA ALA A 487 -68.69 52.77 -5.15
C ALA A 487 -69.92 53.05 -4.26
N THR A 488 -69.79 53.83 -3.18
CA THR A 488 -70.91 54.17 -2.28
C THR A 488 -70.51 55.29 -1.31
N GLY A 489 -71.34 56.35 -1.21
CA GLY A 489 -71.17 57.46 -0.26
C GLY A 489 -71.12 58.84 -0.94
N ALA A 490 -71.82 59.82 -0.37
CA ALA A 490 -71.93 61.18 -0.91
C ALA A 490 -70.59 61.93 -0.84
N VAL A 491 -70.09 62.41 -1.98
CA VAL A 491 -68.87 63.21 -2.08
C VAL A 491 -69.24 64.69 -2.14
N THR A 492 -68.74 65.46 -1.19
CA THR A 492 -68.84 66.92 -1.18
C THR A 492 -67.55 67.51 -1.76
N LEU A 493 -67.63 68.23 -2.88
CA LEU A 493 -66.50 68.92 -3.50
C LEU A 493 -66.53 70.40 -3.10
N THR A 494 -65.52 70.89 -2.38
CA THR A 494 -65.45 72.26 -1.87
C THR A 494 -64.76 73.27 -2.81
N ASP A 495 -64.31 72.86 -4.00
CA ASP A 495 -63.74 73.79 -5.00
C ASP A 495 -64.00 73.34 -6.44
N SER A 496 -63.87 74.31 -7.36
CA SER A 496 -64.32 74.26 -8.76
C SER A 496 -63.67 73.14 -9.59
N ALA A 497 -64.25 71.94 -9.54
CA ALA A 497 -63.98 70.85 -10.46
C ALA A 497 -65.29 70.43 -11.17
N THR A 498 -65.29 70.52 -12.50
CA THR A 498 -66.39 70.07 -13.34
C THR A 498 -66.33 68.55 -13.51
N ILE A 499 -67.34 67.81 -13.05
CA ILE A 499 -67.55 66.43 -13.49
C ILE A 499 -68.67 66.45 -14.52
N VAL A 500 -68.29 66.28 -15.79
CA VAL A 500 -69.19 66.02 -16.91
C VAL A 500 -69.25 64.51 -17.12
N CYS A 501 -70.36 63.87 -16.79
CA CYS A 501 -70.72 62.59 -17.39
C CYS A 501 -71.33 62.91 -18.76
N ARG A 502 -70.67 62.48 -19.85
CA ARG A 502 -71.00 62.99 -21.18
C ARG A 502 -72.22 62.38 -21.86
N ASP A 503 -72.87 61.36 -21.31
CA ASP A 503 -74.17 60.89 -21.80
C ASP A 503 -74.98 60.20 -20.68
N GLY A 504 -75.90 60.97 -20.07
CA GLY A 504 -77.09 60.50 -19.34
C GLY A 504 -76.91 59.95 -17.91
N ASN A 505 -77.05 60.83 -16.90
CA ASN A 505 -77.63 60.45 -15.60
C ASN A 505 -79.17 60.73 -15.68
N VAL A 506 -80.06 60.20 -14.84
CA VAL A 506 -80.16 60.58 -13.43
C VAL A 506 -81.30 59.76 -12.77
N VAL A 507 -81.05 59.13 -11.62
CA VAL A 507 -82.10 58.68 -10.68
C VAL A 507 -82.03 59.58 -9.45
N LEU A 508 -83.10 60.35 -9.22
CA LEU A 508 -83.28 61.18 -8.03
C LEU A 508 -84.27 60.47 -7.10
N ALA A 509 -83.80 60.05 -5.94
CA ALA A 509 -84.67 59.72 -4.82
C ALA A 509 -84.91 61.02 -4.02
N ALA A 510 -86.15 61.50 -4.02
CA ALA A 510 -86.62 62.45 -3.02
C ALA A 510 -88.10 62.18 -2.75
N ASP A 511 -88.41 61.94 -1.48
CA ASP A 511 -89.73 62.20 -0.90
C ASP A 511 -90.16 63.62 -1.32
N GLU A 512 -91.41 63.75 -1.78
CA GLU A 512 -92.00 65.00 -2.29
C GLU A 512 -91.39 65.57 -3.59
N ALA A 513 -91.35 64.77 -4.65
CA ALA A 513 -91.49 65.30 -6.01
C ALA A 513 -92.20 64.30 -6.93
N VAL A 514 -93.37 64.69 -7.42
CA VAL A 514 -94.15 63.97 -8.42
C VAL A 514 -93.34 63.87 -9.71
N ILE A 515 -92.86 62.67 -10.06
CA ILE A 515 -92.33 62.36 -11.40
C ILE A 515 -93.38 61.53 -12.13
N ALA A 516 -94.22 62.23 -12.89
CA ALA A 516 -95.16 61.63 -13.81
C ALA A 516 -94.41 61.05 -15.02
N LEU A 517 -94.23 59.73 -15.06
CA LEU A 517 -93.90 59.01 -16.30
C LEU A 517 -95.22 58.67 -17.01
N GLY A 518 -95.70 59.59 -17.84
CA GLY A 518 -96.88 59.38 -18.65
C GLY A 518 -96.59 58.51 -19.87
N LEU A 519 -96.98 57.23 -19.84
CA LEU A 519 -97.50 56.46 -20.98
C LEU A 519 -98.55 55.43 -20.48
N SER A 520 -99.67 55.33 -21.21
CA SER A 520 -100.97 54.67 -20.92
C SER A 520 -101.00 53.14 -21.22
N PRO A 521 -102.04 52.34 -20.91
CA PRO A 521 -102.33 51.74 -19.60
C PRO A 521 -102.61 50.20 -19.67
N THR A 522 -101.97 49.36 -18.84
CA THR A 522 -102.58 48.08 -18.41
C THR A 522 -102.19 47.76 -16.97
N LYS A 523 -103.15 48.08 -16.08
CA LYS A 523 -103.34 47.72 -14.66
C LYS A 523 -102.55 46.47 -14.21
N VAL A 524 -102.08 46.38 -12.97
CA VAL A 524 -102.86 46.53 -11.73
C VAL A 524 -102.00 47.12 -10.60
N ALA A 525 -102.55 48.14 -9.96
CA ALA A 525 -102.03 48.73 -8.74
C ALA A 525 -102.11 47.74 -7.57
N ILE A 526 -101.01 47.50 -6.87
CA ILE A 526 -101.06 47.03 -5.49
C ILE A 526 -101.05 48.27 -4.61
N VAL A 527 -102.25 48.82 -4.41
CA VAL A 527 -102.49 49.79 -3.33
C VAL A 527 -102.54 49.01 -2.03
N GLY A 528 -101.64 49.34 -1.10
CA GLY A 528 -101.53 48.67 0.19
C GLY A 528 -102.85 48.61 0.95
N GLN A 529 -103.15 47.43 1.51
CA GLN A 529 -104.10 47.27 2.61
C GLN A 529 -103.53 46.39 3.72
N THR A 530 -103.97 46.71 4.92
CA THR A 530 -103.35 46.46 6.23
C THR A 530 -103.43 45.01 6.75
N ASN A 531 -103.65 43.99 5.90
CA ASN A 531 -103.87 42.60 6.35
C ASN A 531 -103.22 41.49 5.47
N GLY A 532 -102.05 41.76 4.88
CA GLY A 532 -101.25 40.74 4.17
C GLY A 532 -101.86 40.24 2.86
N HIS A 533 -101.01 39.76 1.95
CA HIS A 533 -101.41 39.35 0.60
C HIS A 533 -102.17 38.01 0.61
N ARG A 534 -103.46 38.00 0.24
CA ARG A 534 -104.25 36.77 0.04
C ARG A 534 -104.14 36.30 -1.40
N VAL A 535 -103.46 35.17 -1.63
CA VAL A 535 -103.47 34.47 -2.93
C VAL A 535 -104.76 33.63 -3.02
N ALA A 536 -105.52 33.75 -4.12
CA ALA A 536 -106.75 33.00 -4.35
C ALA A 536 -106.48 31.47 -4.52
N SER A 537 -107.52 30.63 -4.42
CA SER A 537 -107.44 29.19 -4.72
C SER A 537 -107.25 28.95 -6.23
N GLY A 538 -106.51 27.89 -6.60
CA GLY A 538 -106.23 27.54 -8.00
C GLY A 538 -105.80 26.08 -8.17
N SER A 539 -105.39 25.68 -9.37
CA SER A 539 -104.89 24.34 -9.68
C SER A 539 -103.56 24.42 -10.46
N ALA A 540 -102.87 23.30 -10.65
CA ALA A 540 -101.64 23.30 -11.42
C ALA A 540 -101.85 23.74 -12.89
N ALA A 541 -103.03 23.48 -13.45
CA ALA A 541 -103.40 23.90 -14.80
C ALA A 541 -103.85 25.36 -14.90
N ALA A 542 -104.17 26.00 -13.77
CA ALA A 542 -104.61 27.39 -13.68
C ALA A 542 -104.18 28.00 -12.32
N PRO A 543 -102.92 28.42 -12.20
CA PRO A 543 -102.40 28.97 -10.96
C PRO A 543 -102.95 30.36 -10.67
N ALA A 544 -103.07 30.70 -9.38
CA ALA A 544 -103.69 31.94 -8.93
C ALA A 544 -102.77 33.18 -9.11
N ILE A 545 -101.46 32.96 -9.17
CA ILE A 545 -100.46 33.92 -9.62
C ILE A 545 -99.75 33.27 -10.80
N PHE A 546 -99.70 33.94 -11.94
CA PHE A 546 -99.00 33.50 -13.15
C PHE A 546 -98.20 34.66 -13.77
N PHE A 547 -97.22 34.36 -14.60
CA PHE A 547 -96.35 35.35 -15.25
C PHE A 547 -96.81 35.59 -16.69
N ASP A 548 -97.06 36.84 -17.06
CA ASP A 548 -97.40 37.29 -18.42
C ASP A 548 -98.43 36.39 -19.15
N ALA A 549 -98.18 36.05 -20.42
CA ALA A 549 -99.07 35.24 -21.25
C ALA A 549 -99.07 33.73 -20.87
N GLU A 550 -98.24 33.30 -19.91
CA GLU A 550 -98.13 31.91 -19.49
C GLU A 550 -99.09 31.58 -18.34
N THR A 551 -100.31 31.19 -18.69
CA THR A 551 -101.38 30.92 -17.71
C THR A 551 -101.23 29.58 -16.98
N THR A 552 -100.13 28.86 -17.19
CA THR A 552 -99.96 27.49 -16.67
C THR A 552 -98.74 27.34 -15.73
N THR A 553 -97.97 28.42 -15.55
CA THR A 553 -96.80 28.46 -14.67
C THR A 553 -97.03 29.48 -13.56
N GLY A 554 -96.89 29.06 -12.31
CA GLY A 554 -97.06 29.96 -11.19
C GLY A 554 -97.46 29.32 -9.86
N LEU A 555 -98.04 30.12 -8.97
CA LEU A 555 -98.30 29.77 -7.58
C LEU A 555 -99.79 29.60 -7.35
N PHE A 556 -100.19 28.55 -6.64
CA PHE A 556 -101.60 28.25 -6.38
C PHE A 556 -101.84 27.58 -5.03
N ARG A 557 -103.10 27.56 -4.61
CA ARG A 557 -103.57 26.80 -3.46
C ARG A 557 -104.61 25.78 -3.90
N SER A 558 -104.29 24.49 -3.79
CA SER A 558 -105.20 23.40 -4.14
C SER A 558 -106.20 23.06 -3.03
N ALA A 559 -105.86 23.35 -1.76
CA ALA A 559 -106.75 23.18 -0.61
C ALA A 559 -106.30 24.08 0.58
N ALA A 560 -107.05 24.04 1.69
CA ALA A 560 -106.62 24.67 2.94
C ALA A 560 -105.33 24.01 3.46
N GLY A 561 -104.35 24.80 3.90
CA GLY A 561 -103.07 24.29 4.41
C GLY A 561 -102.09 23.76 3.36
N ILE A 562 -102.40 23.88 2.07
CA ILE A 562 -101.55 23.38 0.97
C ILE A 562 -101.25 24.52 -0.02
N PHE A 563 -99.98 24.63 -0.38
CA PHE A 563 -99.42 25.60 -1.32
C PHE A 563 -98.66 24.86 -2.42
N GLY A 564 -98.92 25.18 -3.69
CA GLY A 564 -98.35 24.49 -4.85
C GLY A 564 -97.62 25.42 -5.81
N PHE A 565 -96.57 24.92 -6.44
CA PHE A 565 -95.86 25.55 -7.55
C PHE A 565 -96.10 24.73 -8.81
N ALA A 566 -96.62 25.38 -9.86
CA ALA A 566 -96.84 24.78 -11.17
C ALA A 566 -95.85 25.32 -12.20
N PHE A 567 -95.39 24.44 -13.09
CA PHE A 567 -94.67 24.80 -14.31
C PHE A 567 -95.30 24.05 -15.48
N SER A 568 -95.72 24.78 -16.52
CA SER A 568 -96.35 24.23 -17.72
C SER A 568 -97.57 23.33 -17.42
N GLY A 569 -98.40 23.70 -16.43
CA GLY A 569 -99.64 23.00 -16.10
C GLY A 569 -99.49 21.83 -15.12
N THR A 570 -98.27 21.51 -14.69
CA THR A 570 -97.97 20.36 -13.80
C THR A 570 -97.51 20.85 -12.43
N GLU A 571 -98.04 20.25 -11.35
CA GLU A 571 -97.57 20.50 -9.97
C GLU A 571 -96.16 19.92 -9.80
N ARG A 572 -95.17 20.78 -9.52
CA ARG A 572 -93.76 20.38 -9.35
C ARG A 572 -93.32 20.38 -7.90
N MET A 573 -93.99 21.15 -7.06
CA MET A 573 -93.70 21.25 -5.64
C MET A 573 -94.99 21.54 -4.88
N LYS A 574 -95.23 20.78 -3.83
CA LYS A 574 -96.38 20.92 -2.94
C LYS A 574 -95.87 21.07 -1.52
N LEU A 575 -96.32 22.11 -0.84
CA LEU A 575 -96.00 22.43 0.54
C LEU A 575 -97.31 22.46 1.30
N GLY A 576 -97.58 21.40 2.07
CA GLY A 576 -98.74 21.36 2.94
C GLY A 576 -98.60 20.32 4.03
N ILE A 577 -99.36 20.52 5.11
CA ILE A 577 -99.44 19.55 6.20
C ILE A 577 -100.70 18.73 5.96
N VAL A 578 -100.53 17.50 5.50
CA VAL A 578 -101.52 16.43 5.65
C VAL A 578 -100.81 15.35 6.45
N SER A 579 -101.17 15.20 7.74
CA SER A 579 -100.55 14.26 8.70
C SER A 579 -99.03 14.41 8.92
N ASN A 580 -98.62 15.31 9.83
CA ASN A 580 -97.35 15.39 10.58
C ASN A 580 -95.98 15.11 9.91
N ASN A 581 -95.90 14.91 8.61
CA ASN A 581 -94.65 14.73 7.85
C ASN A 581 -94.67 15.62 6.61
N VAL A 582 -93.51 16.14 6.22
CA VAL A 582 -93.31 16.77 4.91
C VAL A 582 -93.35 15.66 3.87
N GLU A 583 -94.43 15.59 3.11
CA GLU A 583 -94.57 14.67 2.00
C GLU A 583 -93.58 15.08 0.89
N GLN A 584 -92.49 14.31 0.81
CA GLN A 584 -91.75 13.99 -0.40
C GLN A 584 -91.39 15.17 -1.34
N ILE A 585 -90.19 15.73 -1.16
CA ILE A 585 -89.46 16.31 -2.29
C ILE A 585 -89.04 15.13 -3.17
N ILE A 586 -89.47 15.09 -4.42
CA ILE A 586 -88.84 14.25 -5.44
C ILE A 586 -87.78 15.11 -6.12
N PRO A 587 -86.50 15.12 -5.68
CA PRO A 587 -85.43 15.54 -6.56
C PRO A 587 -84.87 14.29 -7.24
N THR A 588 -84.86 14.33 -8.55
CA THR A 588 -84.19 13.39 -9.43
C THR A 588 -82.67 13.53 -9.27
N TYR A 589 -82.04 13.09 -8.15
CA TYR A 589 -80.69 12.46 -8.05
C TYR A 589 -80.00 12.55 -6.65
N ASN A 590 -79.41 11.39 -6.26
CA ASN A 590 -78.21 11.11 -5.43
C ASN A 590 -78.07 11.62 -3.98
N PHE A 591 -78.69 10.93 -3.01
CA PHE A 591 -78.08 10.38 -1.78
C PHE A 591 -79.19 9.86 -0.86
N VAL A 592 -79.28 8.54 -0.66
CA VAL A 592 -80.27 7.91 0.24
C VAL A 592 -79.51 7.19 1.35
N ILE A 593 -79.72 7.61 2.60
CA ILE A 593 -79.43 6.79 3.78
C ILE A 593 -80.76 6.15 4.17
N ASP A 594 -80.93 4.86 3.90
CA ASP A 594 -82.10 4.09 4.32
C ASP A 594 -81.91 3.68 5.80
N PRO A 595 -82.91 3.86 6.70
CA PRO A 595 -82.80 3.33 8.06
C PRO A 595 -82.92 1.81 8.07
N VAL A 596 -82.02 1.18 8.82
CA VAL A 596 -81.83 -0.27 9.01
C VAL A 596 -83.16 -1.00 9.27
N ASP A 597 -83.55 -1.95 8.39
CA ASP A 597 -84.56 -2.98 8.70
C ASP A 597 -83.87 -4.16 9.41
N THR A 598 -84.16 -4.31 10.70
CA THR A 598 -83.59 -5.35 11.57
C THR A 598 -84.10 -6.76 11.30
N THR A 599 -85.06 -6.95 10.38
CA THR A 599 -85.75 -8.25 10.22
C THR A 599 -85.18 -9.13 9.11
N ALA A 600 -84.33 -8.59 8.22
CA ALA A 600 -83.79 -9.34 7.07
C ALA A 600 -82.26 -9.50 7.06
N GLY A 601 -81.54 -9.03 8.09
CA GLY A 601 -80.08 -9.19 8.20
C GLY A 601 -79.27 -8.59 7.04
N ARG A 602 -79.79 -7.55 6.37
CA ARG A 602 -79.13 -6.87 5.24
C ARG A 602 -78.93 -5.38 5.57
N GLY A 603 -77.79 -5.05 6.17
CA GLY A 603 -77.35 -3.67 6.38
C GLY A 603 -76.27 -3.29 5.38
N ASN A 604 -76.66 -2.85 4.18
CA ASN A 604 -75.71 -2.38 3.17
C ASN A 604 -75.95 -0.91 2.83
N LEU A 605 -74.90 -0.11 2.80
CA LEU A 605 -74.91 1.26 2.26
C LEU A 605 -74.62 1.20 0.75
N GLY A 606 -75.64 1.40 -0.07
CA GLY A 606 -75.49 1.43 -1.54
C GLY A 606 -75.14 2.82 -2.05
N LEU A 607 -74.01 2.97 -2.74
CA LEU A 607 -73.74 4.16 -3.56
C LEU A 607 -74.37 3.97 -4.94
N PHE A 608 -75.00 5.03 -5.49
CA PHE A 608 -75.69 5.04 -6.79
C PHE A 608 -76.97 4.19 -6.93
N GLY A 609 -77.67 3.92 -5.83
CA GLY A 609 -79.08 3.47 -5.88
C GLY A 609 -79.33 2.02 -6.31
N GLN A 610 -78.30 1.17 -6.33
CA GLN A 610 -78.48 -0.26 -6.63
C GLN A 610 -78.81 -1.03 -5.34
N ARG A 611 -79.97 -1.72 -5.31
CA ARG A 611 -80.49 -2.42 -4.11
C ARG A 611 -80.23 -3.94 -4.09
N THR A 612 -79.61 -4.51 -5.12
CA THR A 612 -79.32 -5.95 -5.22
C THR A 612 -78.02 -6.19 -5.99
N PHE A 613 -77.21 -7.15 -5.53
CA PHE A 613 -76.04 -7.65 -6.24
C PHE A 613 -76.50 -8.65 -7.31
N ASP A 614 -76.48 -8.27 -8.59
CA ASP A 614 -76.65 -9.19 -9.71
C ASP A 614 -75.30 -9.45 -10.41
N GLY A 615 -75.20 -10.58 -11.12
CA GLY A 615 -73.96 -11.18 -11.62
C GLY A 615 -73.27 -10.45 -12.78
N THR A 616 -73.43 -9.13 -12.91
CA THR A 616 -72.91 -8.32 -14.03
C THR A 616 -72.11 -7.10 -13.53
N GLY A 617 -71.14 -7.39 -12.66
CA GLY A 617 -69.89 -6.65 -12.41
C GLY A 617 -69.76 -5.20 -12.86
N LYS A 618 -70.25 -4.24 -12.06
CA LYS A 618 -69.67 -2.88 -11.96
C LYS A 618 -69.93 -2.26 -10.58
N GLN A 619 -69.14 -2.61 -9.56
CA GLN A 619 -69.12 -1.85 -8.29
C GLN A 619 -67.74 -1.87 -7.63
N VAL A 620 -67.30 -0.71 -7.13
CA VAL A 620 -65.91 -0.50 -6.67
C VAL A 620 -65.67 -1.03 -5.24
N VAL A 621 -66.68 -1.07 -4.36
CA VAL A 621 -66.51 -1.46 -2.93
C VAL A 621 -67.81 -2.01 -2.34
N ALA A 622 -67.76 -3.19 -1.69
CA ALA A 622 -68.86 -3.77 -0.90
C ALA A 622 -68.44 -4.05 0.56
N TRP A 623 -69.24 -3.63 1.54
CA TRP A 623 -69.00 -3.82 2.99
C TRP A 623 -70.03 -4.81 3.58
N LYS A 624 -69.58 -5.88 4.25
CA LYS A 624 -70.43 -6.91 4.86
C LYS A 624 -69.92 -7.34 6.24
N SER A 625 -70.79 -7.62 7.20
CA SER A 625 -70.47 -8.33 8.45
C SER A 625 -70.86 -9.81 8.38
N GLY A 626 -70.02 -10.73 8.88
CA GLY A 626 -70.33 -12.16 9.01
C GLY A 626 -69.70 -13.06 7.95
N THR A 627 -70.29 -14.24 7.71
CA THR A 627 -69.70 -15.33 6.89
C THR A 627 -69.34 -14.88 5.47
N ALA A 628 -68.16 -15.32 5.00
CA ALA A 628 -67.59 -14.94 3.71
C ALA A 628 -68.61 -15.10 2.55
N PRO A 629 -68.67 -14.15 1.59
CA PRO A 629 -69.50 -14.30 0.40
C PRO A 629 -69.11 -15.55 -0.40
N ALA A 630 -70.09 -16.35 -0.81
CA ALA A 630 -69.87 -17.52 -1.66
C ALA A 630 -69.75 -17.08 -3.12
N GLY A 631 -68.57 -17.32 -3.73
CA GLY A 631 -68.28 -17.06 -5.15
C GLY A 631 -67.41 -15.82 -5.41
N ASN A 632 -66.61 -15.90 -6.48
CA ASN A 632 -65.80 -14.78 -6.99
C ASN A 632 -66.73 -13.80 -7.72
N LEU A 633 -66.78 -12.54 -7.28
CA LEU A 633 -67.48 -11.48 -8.01
C LEU A 633 -66.49 -10.83 -8.99
N ALA A 634 -66.86 -10.75 -10.26
CA ALA A 634 -66.06 -10.08 -11.29
C ALA A 634 -66.00 -8.56 -11.04
N ASP A 635 -64.83 -7.96 -11.28
CA ASP A 635 -64.53 -6.53 -11.19
C ASP A 635 -64.84 -5.85 -9.83
N ALA A 636 -64.70 -6.55 -8.69
CA ALA A 636 -65.05 -6.01 -7.37
C ALA A 636 -63.96 -6.24 -6.30
N VAL A 637 -63.77 -5.24 -5.42
CA VAL A 637 -63.03 -5.37 -4.16
C VAL A 637 -64.02 -5.60 -3.02
N GLN A 638 -63.91 -6.75 -2.36
CA GLN A 638 -64.77 -7.15 -1.25
C GLN A 638 -64.10 -6.83 0.09
N LEU A 639 -64.81 -6.19 1.02
CA LEU A 639 -64.39 -6.02 2.41
C LEU A 639 -65.38 -6.69 3.37
N TRP A 640 -64.90 -7.56 4.26
CA TRP A 640 -65.73 -8.12 5.32
C TRP A 640 -65.00 -8.28 6.64
N VAL A 641 -65.76 -8.37 7.73
CA VAL A 641 -65.25 -8.68 9.07
C VAL A 641 -65.83 -10.01 9.53
N THR A 642 -64.95 -10.92 9.93
CA THR A 642 -65.29 -12.22 10.53
C THR A 642 -64.33 -12.53 11.68
N ASP A 643 -64.73 -13.40 12.58
CA ASP A 643 -63.84 -13.99 13.58
C ASP A 643 -62.70 -14.74 12.88
N ARG A 644 -61.46 -14.54 13.34
CA ARG A 644 -60.28 -15.28 12.90
C ARG A 644 -60.45 -16.74 13.31
N ASP A 645 -60.27 -17.65 12.35
CA ASP A 645 -60.34 -19.12 12.53
C ASP A 645 -61.63 -19.63 13.20
N ALA A 646 -62.73 -18.88 13.02
CA ALA A 646 -64.02 -19.13 13.68
C ALA A 646 -63.97 -19.11 15.23
N THR A 647 -62.97 -18.46 15.81
CA THR A 647 -62.83 -18.29 17.28
C THR A 647 -63.54 -17.01 17.72
N ALA A 648 -64.60 -17.16 18.53
CA ALA A 648 -65.41 -16.02 18.98
C ALA A 648 -64.57 -14.98 19.75
N GLY A 649 -64.57 -13.73 19.29
CA GLY A 649 -63.95 -12.59 19.99
C GLY A 649 -62.67 -12.03 19.35
N GLU A 650 -62.18 -12.61 18.26
CA GLU A 650 -61.01 -12.12 17.53
C GLU A 650 -61.38 -11.71 16.10
N ALA A 651 -62.02 -10.55 15.93
CA ALA A 651 -62.41 -10.06 14.62
C ALA A 651 -61.20 -9.63 13.77
N SER A 652 -61.20 -10.00 12.49
CA SER A 652 -60.22 -9.53 11.49
C SER A 652 -60.93 -8.87 10.31
N LEU A 653 -60.29 -7.86 9.73
CA LEU A 653 -60.76 -7.23 8.48
C LEU A 653 -60.14 -7.95 7.29
N HIS A 654 -60.99 -8.48 6.41
CA HIS A 654 -60.61 -9.25 5.23
C HIS A 654 -60.88 -8.40 3.98
N ILE A 655 -59.90 -8.33 3.07
CA ILE A 655 -60.01 -7.68 1.76
C ILE A 655 -59.76 -8.74 0.68
N ARG A 656 -60.69 -8.94 -0.24
CA ARG A 656 -60.51 -9.85 -1.39
C ARG A 656 -60.63 -9.09 -2.70
N THR A 657 -59.70 -9.32 -3.62
CA THR A 657 -59.74 -8.83 -5.00
C THR A 657 -60.24 -9.93 -5.96
N GLU A 658 -60.57 -9.55 -7.19
CA GLU A 658 -61.10 -10.44 -8.23
C GLU A 658 -60.23 -11.70 -8.51
N GLY A 659 -58.92 -11.63 -8.25
CA GLY A 659 -57.99 -12.75 -8.40
C GLY A 659 -58.05 -13.82 -7.32
N GLY A 660 -58.85 -13.62 -6.25
CA GLY A 660 -58.92 -14.52 -5.10
C GLY A 660 -57.87 -14.23 -4.01
N ASP A 661 -57.04 -13.21 -4.21
CA ASP A 661 -56.04 -12.80 -3.21
C ASP A 661 -56.73 -12.16 -2.00
N LEU A 662 -56.46 -12.72 -0.82
CA LEU A 662 -57.00 -12.30 0.47
C LEU A 662 -55.94 -11.53 1.26
N HIS A 663 -56.19 -10.28 1.58
CA HIS A 663 -55.35 -9.47 2.46
C HIS A 663 -56.04 -9.34 3.81
N LEU A 664 -55.42 -9.89 4.86
CA LEU A 664 -55.89 -9.79 6.24
C LEU A 664 -55.18 -8.63 6.94
N LEU A 665 -55.93 -7.66 7.45
CA LEU A 665 -55.40 -6.65 8.36
C LEU A 665 -55.80 -7.00 9.80
N GLY A 666 -54.82 -7.48 10.58
CA GLY A 666 -54.90 -7.87 11.98
C GLY A 666 -53.50 -8.02 12.61
N ASP A 667 -53.40 -8.48 13.86
CA ASP A 667 -52.14 -8.57 14.63
C ASP A 667 -50.99 -9.34 13.94
N MET A 668 -51.29 -10.17 12.93
CA MET A 668 -50.33 -10.95 12.15
C MET A 668 -50.76 -10.96 10.67
N VAL A 669 -49.85 -10.63 9.74
CA VAL A 669 -50.15 -10.52 8.31
C VAL A 669 -49.57 -11.73 7.55
N GLY A 670 -50.45 -12.59 7.04
CA GLY A 670 -50.09 -13.72 6.20
C GLY A 670 -50.32 -13.42 4.71
N PHE A 671 -49.33 -13.66 3.84
CA PHE A 671 -49.55 -13.71 2.39
C PHE A 671 -49.45 -15.17 1.93
N PHE A 672 -50.50 -15.69 1.28
CA PHE A 672 -50.62 -17.09 0.81
C PHE A 672 -50.62 -18.18 1.91
N THR A 673 -50.65 -17.79 3.20
CA THR A 673 -50.90 -18.68 4.34
C THR A 673 -52.27 -18.41 4.93
N HIS A 674 -52.92 -19.47 5.42
CA HIS A 674 -54.26 -19.43 5.99
C HIS A 674 -54.20 -19.25 7.52
N ASP A 675 -53.05 -19.58 8.13
CA ASP A 675 -52.76 -19.53 9.56
C ASP A 675 -51.33 -18.97 9.78
N PRO A 676 -51.10 -17.65 9.72
CA PRO A 676 -49.78 -17.09 9.96
C PRO A 676 -49.35 -17.32 11.42
N SER A 677 -48.21 -17.98 11.62
CA SER A 677 -47.67 -18.25 12.97
C SER A 677 -46.72 -17.15 13.47
N HIS A 678 -46.46 -16.14 12.63
CA HIS A 678 -45.63 -14.97 12.93
C HIS A 678 -46.29 -13.65 12.46
N LEU A 679 -45.82 -12.51 13.00
CA LEU A 679 -46.32 -11.15 12.66
C LEU A 679 -46.34 -10.87 11.15
N PHE A 680 -45.46 -11.52 10.40
CA PHE A 680 -45.42 -11.53 8.94
C PHE A 680 -45.00 -12.93 8.47
N ASP A 681 -45.87 -13.64 7.73
CA ASP A 681 -45.66 -15.03 7.31
C ASP A 681 -46.04 -15.20 5.82
N VAL A 682 -45.17 -15.82 5.03
CA VAL A 682 -45.38 -16.04 3.59
C VAL A 682 -45.07 -17.49 3.27
N GLN A 683 -46.12 -18.28 3.03
CA GLN A 683 -46.01 -19.70 2.71
C GLN A 683 -46.46 -19.94 1.27
N LEU A 684 -45.56 -20.37 0.39
CA LEU A 684 -45.92 -20.83 -0.95
C LEU A 684 -46.43 -22.28 -0.83
N GLY A 685 -47.66 -22.55 -1.28
CA GLY A 685 -48.31 -23.85 -1.16
C GLY A 685 -47.58 -25.00 -1.86
N ALA A 686 -47.77 -26.23 -1.39
CA ALA A 686 -47.17 -27.43 -1.96
C ALA A 686 -47.57 -27.61 -3.43
N GLY A 687 -46.62 -27.45 -4.36
CA GLY A 687 -46.81 -27.75 -5.80
C GLY A 687 -46.49 -26.62 -6.78
N VAL A 688 -46.15 -25.41 -6.33
CA VAL A 688 -45.63 -24.36 -7.22
C VAL A 688 -44.10 -24.49 -7.37
N SER A 689 -43.61 -24.61 -8.61
CA SER A 689 -42.17 -24.49 -8.90
C SER A 689 -41.69 -23.09 -8.50
N PRO A 690 -40.70 -22.94 -7.61
CA PRO A 690 -40.41 -21.66 -6.98
C PRO A 690 -39.50 -20.81 -7.86
N SER A 691 -40.04 -19.74 -8.44
CA SER A 691 -39.24 -18.64 -9.01
C SER A 691 -39.48 -17.31 -8.30
N ALA A 692 -40.31 -17.26 -7.26
CA ALA A 692 -40.55 -16.03 -6.50
C ALA A 692 -39.66 -15.96 -5.25
N ALA A 693 -38.53 -15.26 -5.38
CA ALA A 693 -37.71 -14.84 -4.25
C ALA A 693 -38.45 -13.75 -3.46
N PHE A 694 -38.46 -13.86 -2.13
CA PHE A 694 -39.15 -12.95 -1.20
C PHE A 694 -38.61 -11.50 -1.19
N ILE A 695 -37.42 -11.27 -1.76
CA ILE A 695 -36.85 -9.94 -1.97
C ILE A 695 -36.24 -9.90 -3.37
N SER A 696 -37.02 -9.46 -4.37
CA SER A 696 -36.48 -9.03 -5.66
C SER A 696 -36.86 -7.56 -5.86
N ASP A 697 -35.92 -6.65 -5.57
CA ASP A 697 -36.02 -5.27 -6.01
C ASP A 697 -34.85 -5.01 -6.97
N SER A 698 -35.20 -4.39 -8.09
CA SER A 698 -34.31 -4.16 -9.23
C SER A 698 -33.52 -2.86 -9.15
N THR A 699 -33.66 -2.07 -8.08
CA THR A 699 -33.11 -0.70 -8.05
C THR A 699 -32.48 -0.28 -6.70
N SER A 700 -31.17 -0.56 -6.57
CA SER A 700 -30.18 0.01 -5.61
C SER A 700 -29.81 -0.85 -4.38
N GLY A 701 -28.52 -0.85 -4.01
CA GLY A 701 -27.89 -1.77 -3.06
C GLY A 701 -28.67 -2.03 -1.75
N HIS A 702 -28.91 -3.31 -1.47
CA HIS A 702 -29.68 -3.78 -0.31
C HIS A 702 -28.79 -4.46 0.72
N ASN A 703 -29.06 -4.17 1.99
CA ASN A 703 -28.48 -4.87 3.14
C ASN A 703 -29.56 -5.71 3.83
N ILE A 704 -29.28 -6.98 4.09
CA ILE A 704 -30.15 -7.84 4.92
C ILE A 704 -29.61 -7.80 6.35
N TYR A 705 -30.34 -7.16 7.26
CA TYR A 705 -30.00 -7.10 8.69
C TYR A 705 -30.84 -8.09 9.50
N SER A 706 -30.17 -8.96 10.27
CA SER A 706 -30.79 -9.79 11.30
C SER A 706 -30.20 -9.39 12.65
N ALA A 707 -31.02 -8.77 13.51
CA ALA A 707 -30.61 -8.33 14.84
C ALA A 707 -31.47 -9.05 15.91
N ASN A 708 -30.82 -9.56 16.95
CA ASN A 708 -31.48 -10.13 18.11
C ASN A 708 -31.01 -9.37 19.37
N TYR A 709 -31.94 -8.77 20.09
CA TYR A 709 -31.68 -8.16 21.40
C TYR A 709 -32.34 -9.04 22.47
N SER A 710 -31.56 -9.92 23.09
CA SER A 710 -32.03 -10.85 24.13
C SER A 710 -31.10 -10.83 25.33
N ALA A 711 -31.66 -11.01 26.53
CA ALA A 711 -30.91 -11.17 27.78
C ALA A 711 -30.28 -12.57 27.92
N SER A 712 -30.64 -13.51 27.04
CA SER A 712 -30.00 -14.82 26.90
C SER A 712 -28.87 -14.76 25.87
N ALA A 713 -27.92 -15.70 25.89
CA ALA A 713 -26.85 -15.83 24.88
C ALA A 713 -27.35 -16.25 23.47
N ALA A 714 -28.61 -15.95 23.14
CA ALA A 714 -29.23 -16.24 21.86
C ALA A 714 -28.65 -15.32 20.76
N TYR A 715 -28.54 -15.85 19.55
CA TYR A 715 -27.97 -15.17 18.39
C TYR A 715 -28.96 -15.15 17.23
N GLY A 716 -28.86 -14.13 16.37
CA GLY A 716 -29.59 -14.10 15.09
C GLY A 716 -29.08 -15.22 14.18
N THR A 717 -29.99 -15.88 13.46
CA THR A 717 -29.63 -16.98 12.55
C THR A 717 -30.21 -16.74 11.16
N PHE A 718 -29.46 -17.17 10.15
CA PHE A 718 -29.94 -17.33 8.78
C PHE A 718 -30.04 -18.83 8.49
N VAL A 719 -31.25 -19.35 8.25
CA VAL A 719 -31.52 -20.79 8.19
C VAL A 719 -31.95 -21.20 6.77
N MET A 720 -31.14 -22.05 6.12
CA MET A 720 -31.51 -22.73 4.88
C MET A 720 -31.90 -24.19 5.21
N ARG A 721 -33.10 -24.66 4.81
CA ARG A 721 -33.57 -26.04 5.06
C ARG A 721 -33.84 -26.76 3.74
N LYS A 722 -33.34 -27.99 3.63
CA LYS A 722 -33.61 -28.90 2.51
C LYS A 722 -34.08 -30.23 3.06
N ALA A 723 -35.08 -30.82 2.41
CA ALA A 723 -35.40 -32.24 2.48
C ALA A 723 -35.50 -32.79 1.05
N ARG A 724 -35.34 -34.09 0.85
CA ARG A 724 -35.83 -34.76 -0.37
C ARG A 724 -37.33 -35.03 -0.24
N GLY A 725 -37.98 -35.50 -1.30
CA GLY A 725 -39.42 -35.79 -1.28
C GLY A 725 -40.29 -34.53 -1.37
N THR A 726 -41.49 -34.57 -0.77
CA THR A 726 -42.44 -33.45 -0.76
C THR A 726 -42.54 -32.85 0.64
N GLN A 727 -43.14 -31.67 0.78
CA GLN A 727 -43.39 -31.07 2.10
C GLN A 727 -44.24 -31.99 3.00
N ALA A 728 -45.17 -32.75 2.43
CA ALA A 728 -46.01 -33.70 3.17
C ALA A 728 -45.28 -35.02 3.50
N THR A 729 -44.25 -35.37 2.73
CA THR A 729 -43.46 -36.60 2.89
C THR A 729 -41.96 -36.32 2.72
N PRO A 730 -41.33 -35.64 3.70
CA PRO A 730 -39.91 -35.32 3.62
C PRO A 730 -39.07 -36.59 3.74
N ALA A 731 -38.13 -36.74 2.81
CA ALA A 731 -37.14 -37.82 2.79
C ALA A 731 -35.76 -37.27 3.17
N ALA A 732 -34.91 -38.16 3.68
CA ALA A 732 -33.55 -37.81 4.12
C ALA A 732 -32.69 -37.25 2.98
N ILE A 733 -31.74 -36.39 3.36
CA ILE A 733 -30.73 -35.82 2.48
C ILE A 733 -29.65 -36.88 2.19
N ASN A 734 -29.21 -36.97 0.94
CA ASN A 734 -28.16 -37.89 0.51
C ASN A 734 -26.82 -37.17 0.35
N THR A 735 -25.73 -37.94 0.35
CA THR A 735 -24.38 -37.43 0.06
C THR A 735 -24.38 -36.61 -1.23
N ASN A 736 -23.69 -35.47 -1.22
CA ASN A 736 -23.58 -34.46 -2.29
C ASN A 736 -24.85 -33.62 -2.57
N ASP A 737 -25.94 -33.82 -1.83
CA ASP A 737 -27.06 -32.87 -1.91
C ASP A 737 -26.64 -31.53 -1.29
N VAL A 738 -26.87 -30.43 -2.03
CA VAL A 738 -26.67 -29.07 -1.52
C VAL A 738 -27.84 -28.70 -0.61
N LEU A 739 -27.51 -28.35 0.63
CA LEU A 739 -28.47 -27.93 1.67
C LEU A 739 -28.88 -26.47 1.48
N GLY A 740 -27.96 -25.65 0.99
CA GLY A 740 -28.17 -24.25 0.66
C GLY A 740 -26.89 -23.57 0.14
N SER A 741 -27.06 -22.44 -0.55
CA SER A 741 -25.99 -21.69 -1.20
C SER A 741 -26.17 -20.18 -1.06
N VAL A 742 -25.05 -19.45 -0.92
CA VAL A 742 -24.95 -18.02 -1.20
C VAL A 742 -24.26 -17.87 -2.55
N VAL A 743 -24.97 -17.38 -3.56
CA VAL A 743 -24.50 -17.25 -4.94
C VAL A 743 -24.16 -15.80 -5.25
N PHE A 744 -23.01 -15.58 -5.88
CA PHE A 744 -22.58 -14.26 -6.36
C PHE A 744 -22.60 -14.25 -7.89
N GLU A 745 -23.49 -13.46 -8.48
CA GLU A 745 -23.66 -13.31 -9.92
C GLU A 745 -23.33 -11.89 -10.37
N GLY A 746 -22.92 -11.76 -11.63
CA GLY A 746 -22.74 -10.47 -12.28
C GLY A 746 -23.19 -10.51 -13.74
N HIS A 747 -23.71 -9.39 -14.25
CA HIS A 747 -24.12 -9.28 -15.64
C HIS A 747 -22.89 -9.19 -16.56
N ASN A 748 -22.76 -10.12 -17.50
CA ASN A 748 -21.60 -10.20 -18.40
C ASN A 748 -21.79 -9.42 -19.73
N GLY A 749 -22.90 -8.71 -19.89
CA GLY A 749 -23.29 -7.99 -21.10
C GLY A 749 -24.42 -8.64 -21.88
N SER A 750 -24.67 -9.94 -21.66
CA SER A 750 -25.78 -10.69 -22.26
C SER A 750 -26.73 -11.26 -21.22
N ASP A 751 -26.19 -11.86 -20.14
CA ASP A 751 -26.95 -12.50 -19.06
C ASP A 751 -26.24 -12.28 -17.71
N ASN A 752 -26.94 -12.54 -16.60
CA ASN A 752 -26.30 -12.71 -15.29
C ASN A 752 -25.59 -14.07 -15.24
N ALA A 753 -24.30 -14.07 -14.94
CA ALA A 753 -23.48 -15.27 -14.82
C ALA A 753 -22.85 -15.35 -13.42
N GLN A 754 -22.78 -16.57 -12.89
CA GLN A 754 -22.19 -16.83 -11.59
C GLN A 754 -20.66 -16.60 -11.59
N GLY A 755 -20.20 -15.68 -10.75
CA GLY A 755 -18.77 -15.46 -10.48
C GLY A 755 -18.22 -16.33 -9.34
N GLY A 756 -19.09 -16.76 -8.43
CA GLY A 756 -18.73 -17.65 -7.31
C GLY A 756 -19.91 -18.07 -6.44
N SER A 757 -19.69 -18.96 -5.48
CA SER A 757 -20.67 -19.32 -4.44
C SER A 757 -20.03 -19.86 -3.17
N ILE A 758 -20.82 -19.88 -2.10
CA ILE A 758 -20.53 -20.55 -0.84
C ILE A 758 -21.64 -21.57 -0.59
N ASN A 759 -21.30 -22.86 -0.55
CA ASN A 759 -22.28 -23.96 -0.49
C ASN A 759 -22.07 -24.81 0.75
N MET A 760 -23.17 -25.12 1.45
CA MET A 760 -23.21 -26.18 2.45
C MET A 760 -23.79 -27.43 1.81
N GLN A 761 -23.06 -28.54 1.82
CA GLN A 761 -23.49 -29.80 1.20
C GLN A 761 -23.33 -30.99 2.13
N ALA A 762 -24.22 -31.98 2.00
CA ALA A 762 -24.15 -33.18 2.80
C ALA A 762 -22.93 -34.04 2.41
N ALA A 763 -22.05 -34.30 3.37
CA ALA A 763 -20.84 -35.10 3.17
C ALA A 763 -21.10 -36.62 3.29
N GLU A 764 -22.26 -36.99 3.82
CA GLU A 764 -22.76 -38.35 3.99
C GLU A 764 -24.28 -38.43 3.78
N ASN A 765 -24.85 -39.63 3.77
CA ASN A 765 -26.29 -39.82 3.80
C ASN A 765 -26.81 -39.52 5.20
N TRP A 766 -27.72 -38.56 5.33
CA TRP A 766 -28.24 -38.16 6.61
C TRP A 766 -29.23 -39.19 7.19
N SER A 767 -29.16 -39.37 8.50
CA SER A 767 -30.06 -40.23 9.27
C SER A 767 -30.43 -39.54 10.60
N GLY A 768 -31.07 -40.25 11.53
CA GLY A 768 -31.32 -39.72 12.88
C GLY A 768 -30.04 -39.45 13.69
N THR A 769 -28.91 -40.05 13.32
CA THR A 769 -27.63 -39.96 14.05
C THR A 769 -26.48 -39.41 13.22
N ASN A 770 -26.66 -39.26 11.91
CA ASN A 770 -25.62 -38.85 10.96
C ASN A 770 -26.10 -37.60 10.21
N GLN A 771 -25.36 -36.50 10.29
CA GLN A 771 -25.68 -35.24 9.60
C GLN A 771 -24.42 -34.50 9.12
N GLY A 772 -23.37 -35.24 8.76
CA GLY A 772 -22.11 -34.66 8.27
C GLY A 772 -22.32 -33.72 7.07
N CYS A 773 -21.66 -32.56 7.13
CA CYS A 773 -21.71 -31.51 6.12
C CYS A 773 -20.32 -31.00 5.79
N GLU A 774 -20.11 -30.53 4.59
CA GLU A 774 -18.93 -29.76 4.20
C GLU A 774 -19.31 -28.39 3.65
N LEU A 775 -18.49 -27.38 3.96
CA LEU A 775 -18.61 -26.02 3.43
C LEU A 775 -17.62 -25.85 2.28
N THR A 776 -18.12 -25.41 1.13
CA THR A 776 -17.32 -25.24 -0.09
C THR A 776 -17.46 -23.82 -0.63
N PHE A 777 -16.36 -23.29 -1.15
CA PHE A 777 -16.30 -22.00 -1.83
C PHE A 777 -15.93 -22.26 -3.28
N PHE A 778 -16.76 -21.80 -4.21
CA PHE A 778 -16.50 -21.86 -5.64
C PHE A 778 -16.20 -20.47 -6.17
N ASN A 779 -15.24 -20.37 -7.10
CA ASN A 779 -14.95 -19.14 -7.83
C ASN A 779 -14.71 -19.43 -9.32
N THR A 780 -15.01 -18.47 -10.17
CA THR A 780 -14.62 -18.48 -11.58
C THR A 780 -13.23 -17.88 -11.70
N ALA A 781 -12.28 -18.63 -12.28
CA ALA A 781 -10.92 -18.13 -12.48
C ALA A 781 -10.91 -16.89 -13.40
N ILE A 782 -9.95 -15.99 -13.20
CA ILE A 782 -9.79 -14.82 -14.06
C ILE A 782 -9.59 -15.28 -15.51
N GLY A 783 -10.47 -14.84 -16.41
CA GLY A 783 -10.46 -15.22 -17.83
C GLY A 783 -11.19 -16.54 -18.17
N ALA A 784 -11.87 -17.16 -17.21
CA ALA A 784 -12.70 -18.35 -17.44
C ALA A 784 -14.20 -18.03 -17.33
N SER A 785 -15.05 -18.95 -17.79
CA SER A 785 -16.52 -18.84 -17.74
C SER A 785 -17.19 -19.85 -16.82
N GLY A 786 -16.43 -20.74 -16.17
CA GLY A 786 -16.94 -21.77 -15.27
C GLY A 786 -16.39 -21.66 -13.86
N THR A 787 -17.25 -21.87 -12.86
CA THR A 787 -16.84 -21.92 -11.46
C THR A 787 -16.08 -23.20 -11.16
N THR A 788 -14.96 -23.09 -10.47
CA THR A 788 -14.19 -24.20 -9.91
C THR A 788 -14.20 -24.14 -8.38
N LEU A 789 -14.05 -25.29 -7.73
CA LEU A 789 -13.89 -25.34 -6.29
C LEU A 789 -12.57 -24.64 -5.91
N ALA A 790 -12.64 -23.72 -4.97
CA ALA A 790 -11.52 -22.87 -4.55
C ALA A 790 -11.04 -23.22 -3.13
N LEU A 791 -12.00 -23.44 -2.22
CA LEU A 791 -11.74 -23.76 -0.83
C LEU A 791 -12.80 -24.74 -0.30
N LYS A 792 -12.41 -25.66 0.55
CA LYS A 792 -13.29 -26.62 1.21
C LYS A 792 -12.93 -26.76 2.70
N LEU A 793 -13.95 -26.77 3.56
CA LEU A 793 -13.88 -27.28 4.92
C LEU A 793 -14.52 -28.67 4.92
N ASP A 794 -13.68 -29.71 5.01
CA ASP A 794 -14.11 -31.11 4.93
C ASP A 794 -14.34 -31.69 6.34
N SER A 795 -15.56 -32.18 6.60
CA SER A 795 -15.92 -32.80 7.88
C SER A 795 -15.34 -34.20 8.08
N TYR A 796 -14.89 -34.88 7.02
CA TYR A 796 -14.32 -36.22 7.13
C TYR A 796 -12.90 -36.20 7.72
N LEU A 797 -12.13 -35.14 7.46
CA LEU A 797 -10.75 -34.99 7.93
C LEU A 797 -10.56 -33.81 8.89
N ASN A 798 -11.63 -33.07 9.23
CA ASN A 798 -11.55 -31.78 9.95
C ASN A 798 -10.47 -30.86 9.34
N ALA A 799 -10.50 -30.72 8.02
CA ALA A 799 -9.41 -30.10 7.26
C ALA A 799 -9.87 -28.91 6.42
N LEU A 800 -8.99 -27.90 6.32
CA LEU A 800 -9.09 -26.80 5.36
C LEU A 800 -8.27 -27.16 4.12
N TRP A 801 -8.89 -27.09 2.94
CA TRP A 801 -8.26 -27.48 1.68
C TRP A 801 -8.50 -26.47 0.56
N TYR A 802 -7.51 -26.32 -0.33
CA TYR A 802 -7.52 -25.45 -1.50
C TYR A 802 -7.33 -26.28 -2.78
N GLY A 803 -8.28 -26.32 -3.73
CA GLY A 803 -8.11 -27.07 -4.99
C GLY A 803 -9.42 -27.58 -5.63
N ALA A 804 -9.33 -28.45 -6.66
CA ALA A 804 -10.47 -28.85 -7.50
C ALA A 804 -11.07 -30.27 -7.29
N ALA A 805 -10.43 -31.21 -6.57
CA ALA A 805 -10.95 -32.58 -6.35
C ALA A 805 -10.73 -33.16 -4.92
N ARG A 806 -11.66 -34.03 -4.47
CA ARG A 806 -11.64 -34.79 -3.20
C ARG A 806 -10.37 -35.68 -3.13
N PRO A 807 -9.79 -35.99 -1.95
CA PRO A 807 -8.44 -36.54 -1.83
C PRO A 807 -8.38 -38.06 -2.06
N THR A 808 -8.81 -38.51 -3.24
CA THR A 808 -8.26 -39.75 -3.83
C THR A 808 -7.14 -39.43 -4.81
N ASP A 809 -7.13 -38.23 -5.40
CA ASP A 809 -6.09 -37.74 -6.31
C ASP A 809 -5.62 -36.34 -5.86
N LEU A 810 -4.57 -36.29 -5.03
CA LEU A 810 -4.00 -35.06 -4.47
C LEU A 810 -3.15 -34.29 -5.50
N ALA A 811 -3.75 -33.85 -6.59
CA ALA A 811 -3.02 -33.26 -7.72
C ALA A 811 -2.65 -31.77 -7.55
N LYS A 812 -3.37 -31.01 -6.69
CA LYS A 812 -3.15 -29.56 -6.43
C LYS A 812 -3.76 -29.14 -5.07
N GLY A 813 -2.98 -28.53 -4.16
CA GLY A 813 -3.52 -27.89 -2.94
C GLY A 813 -2.68 -27.95 -1.65
N HIS A 814 -2.89 -27.01 -0.72
CA HIS A 814 -2.44 -27.14 0.67
C HIS A 814 -3.55 -27.78 1.52
N VAL A 815 -3.21 -28.79 2.33
CA VAL A 815 -4.12 -29.39 3.33
C VAL A 815 -3.67 -28.91 4.70
N LEU A 816 -4.57 -28.35 5.52
CA LEU A 816 -4.34 -28.11 6.95
C LEU A 816 -5.32 -29.00 7.73
N ALA A 817 -4.84 -30.05 8.41
CA ALA A 817 -5.68 -31.01 9.11
C ALA A 817 -5.28 -31.20 10.59
N ASN A 818 -6.23 -31.55 11.45
CA ASN A 818 -5.96 -31.97 12.83
C ASN A 818 -6.39 -33.44 13.01
N GLY A 819 -5.43 -34.34 13.24
CA GLY A 819 -5.66 -35.78 13.38
C GLY A 819 -4.65 -36.65 12.62
N THR A 820 -5.16 -37.72 11.99
CA THR A 820 -4.38 -38.76 11.32
C THR A 820 -3.71 -38.24 10.04
N ALA A 821 -2.50 -38.73 9.74
CA ALA A 821 -1.77 -38.36 8.52
C ALA A 821 -2.57 -38.68 7.24
N PRO A 822 -2.43 -37.90 6.15
CA PRO A 822 -3.03 -38.24 4.86
C PRO A 822 -2.64 -39.66 4.41
N SER A 823 -3.58 -40.44 3.87
CA SER A 823 -3.33 -41.85 3.49
C SER A 823 -2.53 -42.00 2.18
N VAL A 824 -2.40 -40.93 1.40
CA VAL A 824 -1.72 -40.88 0.09
C VAL A 824 -0.77 -39.68 0.00
N ASN A 825 0.30 -39.83 -0.79
CA ASN A 825 1.28 -38.76 -1.00
C ASN A 825 0.71 -37.66 -1.92
N PRO A 826 0.97 -36.37 -1.63
CA PRO A 826 0.37 -35.26 -2.37
C PRO A 826 1.09 -34.94 -3.68
N THR A 827 0.62 -35.43 -4.83
CA THR A 827 1.20 -35.18 -6.18
C THR A 827 1.14 -33.69 -6.59
N ASN A 828 2.20 -32.92 -6.33
CA ASN A 828 2.38 -31.47 -6.55
C ASN A 828 1.77 -30.56 -5.46
N ALA A 829 1.71 -31.03 -4.22
CA ALA A 829 1.09 -30.33 -3.11
C ALA A 829 1.90 -30.48 -1.81
N ILE A 830 1.63 -29.61 -0.82
CA ILE A 830 2.16 -29.73 0.54
C ILE A 830 0.99 -29.89 1.50
N ALA A 831 0.94 -31.00 2.23
CA ALA A 831 -0.03 -31.21 3.29
C ALA A 831 0.62 -30.93 4.64
N PHE A 832 0.03 -30.08 5.49
CA PHE A 832 0.38 -29.89 6.89
C PHE A 832 -0.70 -30.50 7.78
N TRP A 833 -0.34 -31.21 8.84
CA TRP A 833 -1.30 -31.69 9.81
C TRP A 833 -0.74 -31.75 11.23
N SER A 834 -1.60 -31.72 12.24
CA SER A 834 -1.24 -31.98 13.62
C SER A 834 -1.71 -33.35 14.07
N ALA A 835 -0.79 -34.24 14.44
CA ALA A 835 -1.11 -35.53 15.06
C ALA A 835 -0.65 -35.51 16.52
N SER A 836 -1.56 -35.77 17.46
CA SER A 836 -1.26 -35.78 18.91
C SER A 836 -0.55 -34.51 19.41
N GLY A 837 -0.90 -33.34 18.85
CA GLY A 837 -0.33 -32.04 19.23
C GLY A 837 0.99 -31.67 18.54
N ILE A 838 1.50 -32.48 17.61
CA ILE A 838 2.74 -32.19 16.88
C ILE A 838 2.45 -31.86 15.42
N TRP A 839 3.00 -30.74 14.94
CA TRP A 839 2.89 -30.27 13.55
C TRP A 839 3.81 -31.05 12.59
N GLN A 840 3.22 -31.58 11.54
CA GLN A 840 3.82 -32.43 10.52
C GLN A 840 3.48 -31.88 9.11
N TYR A 841 4.27 -32.22 8.11
CA TYR A 841 4.04 -31.92 6.70
C TYR A 841 4.50 -33.07 5.76
N ARG A 842 3.96 -33.11 4.55
CA ARG A 842 4.36 -33.98 3.42
C ARG A 842 4.34 -33.21 2.11
N SER A 843 5.37 -33.36 1.28
CA SER A 843 5.52 -32.79 -0.08
C SER A 843 5.79 -33.92 -1.11
N SER A 844 5.65 -33.66 -2.41
CA SER A 844 6.00 -34.62 -3.47
C SER A 844 7.02 -34.14 -4.50
N ALA A 845 7.92 -33.21 -4.16
CA ALA A 845 9.00 -32.89 -5.09
C ALA A 845 9.85 -34.15 -5.32
N ALA A 846 10.14 -34.48 -6.59
CA ALA A 846 10.82 -35.70 -7.03
C ALA A 846 12.22 -35.95 -6.41
N ASN A 847 12.71 -35.03 -5.58
CA ASN A 847 14.02 -35.09 -4.92
C ASN A 847 13.96 -35.09 -3.37
N GLU A 848 12.79 -35.16 -2.74
CA GLU A 848 12.66 -35.17 -1.25
C GLU A 848 12.25 -36.52 -0.65
N GLY A 849 12.19 -37.60 -1.46
CA GLY A 849 11.82 -38.94 -1.00
C GLY A 849 10.31 -39.09 -0.85
N ALA A 850 9.69 -39.87 -1.73
CA ALA A 850 8.27 -40.18 -1.65
C ALA A 850 7.96 -40.92 -0.32
N GLY A 851 7.03 -40.41 0.48
CA GLY A 851 6.39 -41.18 1.56
C GLY A 851 6.79 -40.88 3.01
N GLN A 852 7.55 -39.83 3.32
CA GLN A 852 7.95 -39.55 4.71
C GLN A 852 7.20 -38.37 5.34
N THR A 853 6.69 -38.59 6.56
CA THR A 853 6.12 -37.57 7.45
C THR A 853 7.24 -36.66 7.96
N ASN A 854 7.34 -35.44 7.44
CA ASN A 854 8.38 -34.50 7.86
C ASN A 854 7.82 -33.55 8.92
N TYR A 855 8.52 -33.33 10.02
CA TYR A 855 8.09 -32.36 11.03
C TYR A 855 8.39 -30.95 10.53
N VAL A 856 7.52 -29.96 10.81
CA VAL A 856 7.83 -28.54 10.55
C VAL A 856 8.95 -28.18 11.51
N HIS A 857 10.19 -28.44 11.09
CA HIS A 857 11.50 -28.00 11.57
C HIS A 857 12.54 -28.94 10.93
N ASN A 858 13.34 -28.35 10.02
CA ASN A 858 14.62 -28.80 9.47
C ASN A 858 15.14 -30.12 10.06
N ARG A 859 14.67 -31.26 9.54
CA ARG A 859 15.24 -32.56 9.90
C ARG A 859 16.19 -32.98 8.79
N THR A 860 17.41 -32.52 9.00
CA THR A 860 18.64 -33.30 8.93
C THR A 860 18.49 -34.67 8.26
N ALA A 861 19.02 -34.83 7.05
CA ALA A 861 19.26 -36.15 6.50
C ALA A 861 20.22 -36.88 7.45
N GLN A 862 19.71 -37.88 8.15
CA GLN A 862 20.47 -38.69 9.09
C GLN A 862 20.92 -39.96 8.36
N VAL A 863 22.24 -40.11 8.19
CA VAL A 863 22.83 -41.38 7.77
C VAL A 863 23.29 -42.11 9.04
N GLU A 864 22.59 -43.18 9.40
CA GLU A 864 23.08 -44.15 10.39
C GLU A 864 23.87 -45.22 9.63
N GLY A 865 25.17 -45.33 9.91
CA GLY A 865 25.98 -46.43 9.37
C GLY A 865 25.79 -47.67 10.23
N THR A 866 25.28 -48.77 9.66
CA THR A 866 25.32 -50.08 10.32
C THR A 866 26.61 -50.79 9.93
N GLY A 867 27.40 -51.17 10.93
CA GLY A 867 28.72 -51.76 10.69
C GLY A 867 29.31 -52.52 11.86
N THR A 868 30.54 -53.00 11.70
CA THR A 868 31.35 -53.56 12.79
C THR A 868 32.15 -52.45 13.48
N ASN A 869 32.54 -52.69 14.74
CA ASN A 869 33.38 -51.77 15.50
C ASN A 869 34.71 -51.45 14.80
N TYR A 870 35.10 -50.17 14.74
CA TYR A 870 36.35 -49.70 14.12
C TYR A 870 37.43 -49.46 15.18
N THR A 871 38.62 -50.04 15.00
CA THR A 871 39.74 -49.87 15.95
C THR A 871 40.58 -48.65 15.58
N LEU A 872 40.74 -47.71 16.52
CA LEU A 872 41.54 -46.51 16.30
C LEU A 872 43.04 -46.82 16.35
N THR A 873 43.79 -46.20 15.44
CA THR A 873 45.26 -46.26 15.43
C THR A 873 45.85 -44.93 15.90
N ASN A 874 47.19 -44.83 15.99
CA ASN A 874 47.89 -43.58 16.29
C ASN A 874 47.88 -42.57 15.12
N SER A 875 47.32 -42.95 13.98
CA SER A 875 47.24 -42.13 12.77
C SER A 875 45.80 -41.70 12.53
N THR A 876 45.62 -40.43 12.12
CA THR A 876 44.29 -39.92 11.78
C THR A 876 43.80 -40.58 10.51
N ALA A 877 42.77 -41.41 10.63
CA ALA A 877 42.21 -42.17 9.53
C ALA A 877 40.68 -42.04 9.48
N ARG A 878 40.11 -42.40 8.34
CA ARG A 878 38.67 -42.47 8.13
C ARG A 878 38.07 -43.50 9.07
N VAL A 879 36.98 -43.13 9.74
CA VAL A 879 36.20 -44.08 10.55
C VAL A 879 35.27 -44.86 9.61
N ASP A 880 35.71 -46.04 9.19
CA ASP A 880 34.99 -46.92 8.25
C ASP A 880 34.19 -48.00 8.99
N PHE A 881 32.93 -48.20 8.60
CA PHE A 881 32.02 -49.14 9.25
C PHE A 881 31.65 -50.35 8.37
N GLY A 882 32.31 -50.52 7.23
CA GLY A 882 32.09 -51.69 6.36
C GLY A 882 31.10 -51.40 5.24
N THR A 883 29.90 -52.01 5.25
CA THR A 883 28.96 -51.93 4.11
C THR A 883 28.26 -50.58 3.94
N GLN A 884 28.28 -49.73 4.98
CA GLN A 884 27.70 -48.39 4.93
C GLN A 884 28.49 -47.46 5.87
N ASP A 885 29.32 -46.60 5.28
CA ASP A 885 30.15 -45.66 6.02
C ASP A 885 29.32 -44.48 6.54
N ALA A 886 29.74 -43.88 7.67
CA ALA A 886 29.14 -42.67 8.22
C ALA A 886 29.58 -41.43 7.41
N GLU A 887 29.04 -41.35 6.20
CA GLU A 887 29.31 -40.32 5.21
C GLU A 887 28.05 -39.54 4.90
N VAL A 888 28.19 -38.24 4.64
CA VAL A 888 27.07 -37.44 4.17
C VAL A 888 27.44 -36.49 3.04
N THR A 889 26.64 -36.50 1.97
CA THR A 889 26.80 -35.58 0.86
C THR A 889 25.95 -34.33 1.08
N LEU A 890 26.61 -33.18 1.18
CA LEU A 890 26.00 -31.86 1.09
C LEU A 890 25.68 -31.62 -0.40
N PRO A 891 24.40 -31.56 -0.81
CA PRO A 891 24.03 -31.86 -2.20
C PRO A 891 24.24 -30.70 -3.18
N THR A 892 24.27 -29.46 -2.72
CA THR A 892 24.31 -28.27 -3.58
C THR A 892 25.12 -27.15 -2.93
N ALA A 893 25.41 -26.09 -3.68
CA ALA A 893 25.97 -24.87 -3.11
C ALA A 893 25.08 -24.32 -1.97
N GLY A 894 25.67 -24.00 -0.83
CA GLY A 894 24.94 -23.49 0.33
C GLY A 894 25.74 -23.57 1.63
N THR A 895 25.16 -22.98 2.67
CA THR A 895 25.69 -23.08 4.04
C THR A 895 24.94 -24.18 4.77
N TYR A 896 25.67 -25.07 5.45
CA TYR A 896 25.12 -26.24 6.12
C TYR A 896 25.65 -26.31 7.55
N VAL A 897 24.80 -26.63 8.51
CA VAL A 897 25.22 -27.06 9.86
C VAL A 897 25.38 -28.56 9.83
N VAL A 898 26.60 -29.06 9.99
CA VAL A 898 26.89 -30.49 10.13
C VAL A 898 27.09 -30.81 11.61
N ASP A 899 26.39 -31.82 12.10
CA ASP A 899 26.46 -32.34 13.46
C ASP A 899 26.76 -33.83 13.39
N ALA A 900 27.87 -34.26 14.00
CA ALA A 900 28.29 -35.65 14.03
C ALA A 900 28.61 -36.07 15.47
N ILE A 901 28.20 -37.28 15.83
CA ILE A 901 28.48 -37.87 17.13
C ILE A 901 29.35 -39.10 16.90
N LEU A 902 30.53 -39.13 17.52
CA LEU A 902 31.42 -40.28 17.54
C LEU A 902 31.37 -40.91 18.93
N THR A 903 30.85 -42.14 19.03
CA THR A 903 30.81 -42.88 20.30
C THR A 903 31.99 -43.84 20.39
N VAL A 904 32.79 -43.72 21.45
CA VAL A 904 33.97 -44.54 21.69
C VAL A 904 33.78 -45.36 22.97
N LEU A 905 34.11 -46.65 22.90
CA LEU A 905 34.20 -47.53 24.07
C LEU A 905 35.61 -47.42 24.67
N ALA A 906 35.68 -47.17 25.97
CA ALA A 906 36.92 -47.33 26.74
C ALA A 906 37.18 -48.81 27.01
N ASP A 907 38.43 -49.24 26.84
CA ASP A 907 38.93 -50.53 27.28
C ASP A 907 38.70 -50.72 28.81
N ALA A 908 38.35 -51.94 29.22
CA ALA A 908 38.04 -52.30 30.62
C ALA A 908 39.18 -52.07 31.64
N SER A 909 40.38 -51.68 31.21
CA SER A 909 41.60 -51.50 32.02
C SER A 909 41.77 -50.10 32.63
N GLY A 910 40.89 -49.14 32.34
CA GLY A 910 40.89 -47.84 33.01
C GLY A 910 42.06 -46.92 32.66
N ALA A 911 42.77 -47.16 31.55
CA ALA A 911 43.71 -46.22 30.98
C ALA A 911 42.94 -45.07 30.29
N GLY A 912 43.28 -43.82 30.60
CA GLY A 912 42.66 -42.64 30.01
C GLY A 912 43.07 -42.44 28.55
N ASP A 913 42.43 -43.19 27.65
CA ASP A 913 42.71 -43.16 26.20
C ASP A 913 42.33 -41.83 25.58
N GLU A 914 43.30 -41.09 25.01
CA GLU A 914 43.06 -39.84 24.28
C GLU A 914 42.59 -40.09 22.85
N VAL A 915 41.41 -39.62 22.47
CA VAL A 915 40.80 -39.79 21.14
C VAL A 915 40.47 -38.43 20.58
N ARG A 916 40.95 -38.19 19.37
CA ARG A 916 40.73 -36.95 18.64
C ARG A 916 39.99 -37.26 17.36
N ALA A 917 38.98 -36.47 17.06
CA ALA A 917 38.16 -36.62 15.87
C ALA A 917 38.09 -35.30 15.10
N LYS A 918 37.72 -35.35 13.81
CA LYS A 918 37.50 -34.18 12.97
C LYS A 918 36.51 -34.50 11.85
N LEU A 919 35.94 -33.46 11.25
CA LEU A 919 35.15 -33.59 10.03
C LEU A 919 36.08 -33.39 8.83
N TYR A 920 36.09 -34.38 7.93
CA TYR A 920 36.92 -34.39 6.73
C TYR A 920 36.04 -34.29 5.49
N ASN A 921 36.38 -33.39 4.57
CA ASN A 921 35.75 -33.28 3.26
C ASN A 921 36.53 -34.17 2.28
N SER A 922 35.99 -35.34 1.96
CA SER A 922 36.66 -36.29 1.08
C SER A 922 36.64 -35.86 -0.38
N THR A 923 35.71 -34.99 -0.77
CA THR A 923 35.68 -34.41 -2.13
C THR A 923 36.88 -33.49 -2.36
N ASP A 924 37.26 -32.70 -1.35
CA ASP A 924 38.37 -31.72 -1.44
C ASP A 924 39.66 -32.21 -0.81
N ALA A 925 39.67 -33.44 -0.26
CA ALA A 925 40.77 -34.01 0.50
C ALA A 925 41.33 -33.06 1.59
N ALA A 926 40.43 -32.37 2.29
CA ALA A 926 40.77 -31.34 3.27
C ALA A 926 39.87 -31.42 4.51
N ASP A 927 40.33 -30.84 5.62
CA ASP A 927 39.54 -30.76 6.84
C ASP A 927 38.36 -29.78 6.65
N ALA A 928 37.14 -30.26 6.88
CA ALA A 928 35.93 -29.46 6.77
C ALA A 928 35.68 -28.59 8.02
N SER A 929 36.25 -29.00 9.16
CA SER A 929 36.26 -28.23 10.41
C SER A 929 37.33 -28.79 11.35
N GLN A 930 37.97 -27.92 12.14
CA GLN A 930 38.95 -28.29 13.16
C GLN A 930 38.29 -28.31 14.54
N ILE A 931 37.99 -29.48 15.12
CA ILE A 931 37.81 -29.58 16.58
C ILE A 931 38.47 -30.86 17.12
N MET A 932 39.56 -30.71 17.87
CA MET A 932 40.18 -31.75 18.70
C MET A 932 40.33 -31.23 20.14
N TYR A 933 39.67 -31.85 21.13
CA TYR A 933 40.20 -32.26 22.46
C TYR A 933 39.12 -33.01 23.30
N HIS A 934 39.63 -33.73 24.32
CA HIS A 934 39.22 -34.96 25.01
C HIS A 934 38.24 -34.77 26.22
N SER A 935 37.51 -35.74 26.81
CA SER A 935 38.01 -36.96 27.48
C SER A 935 36.96 -37.93 28.04
N CYS A 936 37.29 -39.23 28.07
CA CYS A 936 36.66 -40.20 28.97
C CYS A 936 37.29 -40.10 30.37
N SER A 937 36.64 -39.38 31.28
CA SER A 937 36.99 -39.40 32.69
C SER A 937 36.32 -40.61 33.37
N GLY A 938 37.06 -41.70 33.57
CA GLY A 938 36.79 -42.73 34.58
C GLY A 938 35.50 -43.57 34.42
N ASN A 939 35.65 -44.89 34.42
CA ASN A 939 34.63 -45.94 34.63
C ASN A 939 33.37 -46.00 33.73
N SER A 940 33.06 -45.00 32.91
CA SER A 940 31.93 -45.07 31.97
C SER A 940 32.35 -45.82 30.70
N ARG A 941 31.68 -46.94 30.42
CA ARG A 941 31.98 -47.82 29.28
C ARG A 941 31.86 -47.12 27.91
N TYR A 942 31.17 -45.98 27.81
CA TYR A 942 30.96 -45.22 26.57
C TYR A 942 31.22 -43.74 26.81
N ASP A 943 31.91 -43.09 25.88
CA ASP A 943 32.05 -41.64 25.83
C ASP A 943 31.76 -41.11 24.41
N GLN A 944 31.29 -39.87 24.31
CA GLN A 944 30.82 -39.28 23.05
C GLN A 944 31.57 -38.00 22.71
N ILE A 945 32.10 -37.95 21.49
CA ILE A 945 32.68 -36.74 20.90
C ILE A 945 31.66 -36.13 19.95
N HIS A 946 31.21 -34.91 20.25
CA HIS A 946 30.27 -34.16 19.41
C HIS A 946 31.04 -33.19 18.52
N LEU A 947 30.90 -33.34 17.20
CA LEU A 947 31.52 -32.51 16.17
C LEU A 947 30.43 -31.68 15.51
N ARG A 948 30.38 -30.37 15.81
CA ARG A 948 29.45 -29.44 15.17
C ARG A 948 30.20 -28.39 14.38
N ALA A 949 29.85 -28.22 13.11
CA ALA A 949 30.48 -27.25 12.23
C ALA A 949 29.46 -26.59 11.30
N VAL A 950 29.70 -25.31 10.97
CA VAL A 950 29.03 -24.64 9.87
C VAL A 950 29.93 -24.72 8.65
N ILE A 951 29.51 -25.45 7.63
CA ILE A 951 30.28 -25.73 6.41
C ILE A 951 29.57 -25.05 5.25
N THR A 952 30.28 -24.14 4.57
CA THR A 952 29.80 -23.52 3.33
C THR A 952 30.43 -24.23 2.14
N VAL A 953 29.60 -24.69 1.21
CA VAL A 953 30.07 -25.38 0.01
C VAL A 953 29.59 -24.65 -1.24
N THR A 954 30.42 -24.62 -2.28
CA THR A 954 30.11 -24.00 -3.58
C THR A 954 29.60 -25.02 -4.61
N ALA A 955 29.69 -26.30 -4.31
CA ALA A 955 29.22 -27.43 -5.09
C ALA A 955 28.92 -28.60 -4.13
N ALA A 956 28.43 -29.73 -4.64
CA ALA A 956 28.22 -30.90 -3.81
C ALA A 956 29.54 -31.35 -3.14
N LYS A 957 29.52 -31.62 -1.83
CA LYS A 957 30.68 -32.09 -1.06
C LYS A 957 30.32 -33.24 -0.16
N THR A 958 31.24 -34.18 -0.02
CA THR A 958 31.10 -35.33 0.86
C THR A 958 31.87 -35.10 2.16
N ILE A 959 31.17 -35.18 3.29
CA ILE A 959 31.74 -35.04 4.63
C ILE A 959 31.76 -36.39 5.35
N GLN A 960 32.88 -36.69 6.01
CA GLN A 960 33.16 -37.93 6.73
C GLN A 960 33.79 -37.63 8.10
N ILE A 961 33.79 -38.62 9.00
CA ILE A 961 34.44 -38.53 10.31
C ILE A 961 35.83 -39.18 10.23
N TYR A 962 36.86 -38.45 10.65
CA TYR A 962 38.22 -38.97 10.82
C TYR A 962 38.60 -38.93 12.29
N ALA A 963 39.28 -39.97 12.78
CA ALA A 963 39.70 -40.03 14.18
C ALA A 963 41.03 -40.78 14.36
N HIS A 964 41.69 -40.55 15.50
CA HIS A 964 42.84 -41.33 15.97
C HIS A 964 42.89 -41.41 17.49
N ASN A 965 43.67 -42.36 17.98
CA ASN A 965 44.05 -42.45 19.38
C ASN A 965 45.41 -41.76 19.59
N ALA A 966 45.43 -40.68 20.36
CA ALA A 966 46.64 -39.89 20.63
C ALA A 966 47.56 -40.53 21.69
N THR A 967 47.08 -41.45 22.53
CA THR A 967 47.89 -42.13 23.57
C THR A 967 48.42 -43.50 23.16
N SER A 968 48.14 -43.96 21.92
CA SER A 968 48.54 -45.29 21.40
C SER A 968 47.98 -46.50 22.16
N ALA A 969 46.99 -46.29 23.02
CA ALA A 969 46.22 -47.34 23.69
C ALA A 969 44.95 -47.69 22.87
N ARG A 970 44.26 -48.80 23.16
CA ARG A 970 43.28 -49.40 22.24
C ARG A 970 41.87 -48.82 22.42
N GLY A 971 41.51 -47.79 21.64
CA GLY A 971 40.14 -47.26 21.56
C GLY A 971 39.32 -47.91 20.44
N THR A 972 38.05 -48.24 20.69
CA THR A 972 37.14 -48.83 19.69
C THR A 972 35.92 -47.95 19.45
N VAL A 973 35.67 -47.56 18.20
CA VAL A 973 34.47 -46.81 17.80
C VAL A 973 33.29 -47.77 17.60
N VAL A 974 32.13 -47.38 18.12
CA VAL A 974 30.90 -48.17 18.05
C VAL A 974 30.06 -47.73 16.86
N SER A 975 29.80 -48.67 15.95
CA SER A 975 29.05 -48.41 14.72
C SER A 975 27.60 -47.99 14.97
N THR A 976 26.89 -48.69 15.88
CA THR A 976 25.45 -48.44 16.15
C THR A 976 25.17 -47.14 16.89
N SER A 977 26.19 -46.38 17.29
CA SER A 977 26.04 -45.14 18.06
C SER A 977 26.89 -43.99 17.51
N THR A 978 27.46 -44.14 16.31
CA THR A 978 28.17 -43.09 15.60
C THR A 978 27.34 -42.64 14.40
N ASN A 979 27.05 -41.34 14.29
CA ASN A 979 26.24 -40.80 13.20
C ASN A 979 26.76 -39.44 12.72
N ILE A 980 26.41 -39.09 11.49
CA ILE A 980 26.65 -37.77 10.90
C ILE A 980 25.35 -37.27 10.27
N ARG A 981 25.04 -36.00 10.49
CA ARG A 981 23.81 -35.36 10.02
C ARG A 981 24.10 -33.94 9.56
N TYR A 982 23.43 -33.44 8.54
CA TYR A 982 23.53 -32.03 8.12
C TYR A 982 22.17 -31.34 8.00
N SER A 983 22.11 -30.04 8.30
CA SER A 983 20.95 -29.18 8.10
C SER A 983 21.35 -28.00 7.21
N ARG A 984 20.66 -27.76 6.09
CA ARG A 984 20.93 -26.56 5.28
C ARG A 984 20.45 -25.32 6.03
N MET A 985 21.25 -24.26 6.05
CA MET A 985 20.83 -22.94 6.48
C MET A 985 20.18 -22.24 5.28
N HIS A 986 18.95 -21.79 5.47
CA HIS A 986 18.18 -21.05 4.45
C HIS A 986 18.46 -19.55 4.53
#